data_AF-A0A7R9GF91-F1
#
_entry.id   AF-A0A7R9GF91-F1
#
_cell.length_a   1.000
_cell.length_b   1.000
_cell.length_c   1.000
_cell.angle_alpha   90.00
_cell.angle_beta   90.00
_cell.angle_gamma   90.00
#
_symmetry.space_group_name_H-M   'P 1'
#
loop_
_entity.id
_entity.type
_entity.pdbx_description
1 polymer ?
#
loop_
_entity_poly.entity_id
_entity_poly.type
_entity_poly.pdbx_seq_one_letter_code
_entity_poly.pdbx_strand_id
1 'polypeptide(L)'
;MASRGIVKSETIRARFCSVAGLAKDYCGAMSVDLGPEPGLLDEVLKYGLYLGAIFQLICIAAVILVPFNSSLSAYSQKDYDSGEDEGSDQGTPSSGQGFRERALKLSQESDVSLLPDLISSLYSLISDRFEFPELESFAIRNAIWSKCFSVMRDGSEKDRVAALDLVRVLSRDKADLDEIITKHPDYVRTLTSYAVLDKISAVNPSDIPVVEAALKVLGLNVLERMLEDVVKAGEELGAMNPEKEPLGSLDIFASPRCIVTSADADLVCIALQVLYNLTLTPDPVVEDLQVVDRLVGLIRKLLLSSPETDHSKKLSLVTHVSNLLCTVPPACFQRLITVGCSNGAAGDTQLESDPEAMKPVAILLAHLDARLADSATPVDSLVPILVGMSRMGKANSFIRKYMRNSVLPRLRRSDVMRKPEEGNTLRNRLVRLLTHPSIMLKEASATFLFMLCKENAGRMVKYSGLGNAAGMLSLRGLMGGARSVGAEDYSPDSSDSDTEEYKDVVESINPVTGCFEPPRRSATDGMTDEQKEVEAMRLIGSIENMILAKIPEVGVRIVVKEIHFGTVKYVGPVCADASNATWLGVEWDDPTRGKHDGSIGGQRYFQTSSPKSGSFIKPHPSIKLGIDVTEALEEKYCGSETNPGEAELVEVSTALHASLYETVGFEKINAKQKALKQVSVIELVNCRVGHGKLSGDKLPVAKVLNLSHNLISSWKILRGIVADLTKLRVLDLRGNRLTWEPGVVFPLVQELDVCNCNLTWTDFLRIGEMFPDLRELGCDDNRVSPDPRESEILKRSFPKLEMASLSLNPISKAEHFKVLGSLPKLTSLRVMNVGLTSVKLDEDSFPCLESLNISDNPIDSWESVDELGKVRSLKSLRLRLCPVLTQESDGTLSHLSTCSILARVLQLTKLNGTVYPAQERHYAEWDYLRLNAHAYYASLESSSSKDKFQREHPTFGKLIQKHGEPPNVAREKTSALSDRLMELTIVTPDRGLDNPIKRKLPSDMAIGKLKSSLARICGKQAGHVSLLVCPEGANVRDYLKEHNSEALLENRALNFYLNPGDVVVLRWS
;
A
#
# COMPACT_ATOMS: atom_id res chain seq x y z
N MET A 1 23.66 52.18 0.25
CA MET A 1 23.17 50.92 -0.36
C MET A 1 23.75 49.65 0.30
N ALA A 2 24.93 49.69 0.93
CA ALA A 2 25.49 48.53 1.66
C ALA A 2 24.71 48.10 2.93
N SER A 3 24.01 49.03 3.60
CA SER A 3 23.22 48.74 4.81
C SER A 3 21.87 48.05 4.56
N ARG A 4 21.36 48.02 3.31
CA ARG A 4 20.14 47.28 2.94
C ARG A 4 20.40 45.82 2.56
N GLY A 5 21.66 45.45 2.25
CA GLY A 5 22.05 44.06 1.94
C GLY A 5 22.35 43.23 3.19
N ILE A 6 22.91 43.84 4.23
CA ILE A 6 23.25 43.16 5.50
C ILE A 6 21.98 42.80 6.28
N VAL A 7 20.98 43.68 6.31
CA VAL A 7 19.66 43.41 6.94
C VAL A 7 18.92 42.28 6.23
N LYS A 8 19.05 42.12 4.90
CA LYS A 8 18.50 40.97 4.16
C LYS A 8 19.23 39.66 4.53
N SER A 9 20.55 39.68 4.64
CA SER A 9 21.36 38.52 5.02
C SER A 9 21.07 38.01 6.44
N GLU A 10 20.92 38.89 7.43
CA GLU A 10 20.55 38.51 8.80
C GLU A 10 19.10 38.01 8.89
N THR A 11 18.17 38.62 8.15
CA THR A 11 16.77 38.17 8.09
C THR A 11 16.66 36.79 7.42
N ILE A 12 17.48 36.52 6.40
CA ILE A 12 17.54 35.24 5.69
C ILE A 12 18.21 34.16 6.56
N ARG A 13 19.29 34.50 7.27
CA ARG A 13 19.94 33.62 8.25
C ARG A 13 19.02 33.27 9.43
N ALA A 14 18.18 34.21 9.88
CA ALA A 14 17.16 33.96 10.90
C ALA A 14 16.02 33.06 10.38
N ARG A 15 15.53 33.29 9.14
CA ARG A 15 14.55 32.42 8.46
C ARG A 15 15.07 30.98 8.30
N PHE A 16 16.35 30.86 8.00
CA PHE A 16 17.06 29.60 7.79
C PHE A 16 17.19 28.78 9.10
N CYS A 17 17.68 29.38 10.19
CA CYS A 17 17.80 28.69 11.50
C CYS A 17 16.44 28.22 12.03
N SER A 18 15.37 28.93 11.67
CA SER A 18 14.02 28.66 12.14
C SER A 18 13.37 27.47 11.42
N VAL A 19 13.63 27.26 10.12
CA VAL A 19 13.14 26.08 9.37
C VAL A 19 13.94 24.82 9.74
N ALA A 20 15.25 24.96 9.94
CA ALA A 20 16.10 23.87 10.40
C ALA A 20 15.79 23.45 11.86
N GLY A 21 15.42 24.41 12.73
CA GLY A 21 14.89 24.12 14.07
C GLY A 21 13.55 23.39 14.03
N LEU A 22 12.66 23.78 13.11
CA LEU A 22 11.36 23.13 12.87
C LEU A 22 11.51 21.65 12.50
N ALA A 23 12.44 21.32 11.60
CA ALA A 23 12.73 19.94 11.21
C ALA A 23 13.41 19.13 12.33
N LYS A 24 14.31 19.76 13.10
CA LYS A 24 15.03 19.13 14.22
C LYS A 24 14.09 18.80 15.39
N ASP A 25 13.19 19.69 15.76
CA ASP A 25 12.28 19.49 16.89
C ASP A 25 11.11 18.55 16.54
N TYR A 26 10.63 18.56 15.29
CA TYR A 26 9.60 17.59 14.85
C TYR A 26 10.16 16.15 14.79
N CYS A 27 11.45 15.99 14.48
CA CYS A 27 12.16 14.71 14.58
C CYS A 27 12.48 14.35 16.05
N GLY A 28 12.73 15.34 16.91
CA GLY A 28 12.97 15.13 18.35
C GLY A 28 11.72 14.78 19.16
N ALA A 29 10.56 15.35 18.82
CA ALA A 29 9.28 15.13 19.52
C ALA A 29 8.68 13.73 19.29
N MET A 30 9.16 12.98 18.29
CA MET A 30 8.81 11.56 18.08
C MET A 30 9.62 10.59 18.96
N SER A 31 10.48 11.07 19.85
CA SER A 31 11.15 10.23 20.85
C SER A 31 10.29 10.08 22.11
N VAL A 32 9.30 9.20 22.05
CA VAL A 32 8.63 8.68 23.26
C VAL A 32 8.53 7.16 23.16
N ASP A 33 8.98 6.53 24.24
CA ASP A 33 8.92 5.11 24.59
C ASP A 33 7.62 4.44 24.10
N LEU A 34 7.70 3.69 23.00
CA LEU A 34 6.59 2.91 22.45
C LEU A 34 6.96 1.44 22.54
N GLY A 35 6.09 0.66 23.18
CA GLY A 35 6.09 -0.80 23.09
C GLY A 35 5.91 -1.30 21.65
N PRO A 36 5.77 -2.63 21.47
CA PRO A 36 6.38 -3.38 20.38
C PRO A 36 6.02 -2.85 18.98
N GLU A 37 7.06 -2.73 18.14
CA GLU A 37 7.17 -1.85 16.97
C GLU A 37 6.26 -2.17 15.76
N PRO A 38 5.89 -1.15 14.95
CA PRO A 38 5.38 -1.33 13.59
C PRO A 38 6.47 -1.87 12.65
N GLY A 39 6.08 -2.63 11.62
CA GLY A 39 7.04 -3.31 10.74
C GLY A 39 7.91 -2.38 9.88
N LEU A 40 9.10 -2.86 9.51
CA LEU A 40 10.10 -2.18 8.66
C LEU A 40 9.53 -1.46 7.42
N LEU A 41 8.44 -1.97 6.82
CA LEU A 41 7.81 -1.32 5.66
C LEU A 41 7.08 -0.02 6.05
N ASP A 42 6.44 0.00 7.21
CA ASP A 42 5.79 1.20 7.75
C ASP A 42 6.84 2.22 8.21
N GLU A 43 7.96 1.77 8.76
CA GLU A 43 9.10 2.64 9.05
C GLU A 43 9.76 3.18 7.78
N VAL A 44 10.01 2.35 6.76
CA VAL A 44 10.60 2.79 5.47
C VAL A 44 9.67 3.75 4.74
N LEU A 45 8.35 3.55 4.76
CA LEU A 45 7.38 4.49 4.20
C LEU A 45 7.32 5.79 5.03
N LYS A 46 7.33 5.69 6.36
CA LYS A 46 7.28 6.84 7.28
C LYS A 46 8.56 7.66 7.20
N TYR A 47 9.73 7.08 7.44
CA TYR A 47 11.02 7.74 7.28
C TYR A 47 11.28 8.15 5.82
N GLY A 48 10.74 7.42 4.83
CA GLY A 48 10.91 7.75 3.43
C GLY A 48 10.17 9.01 2.97
N LEU A 49 8.93 9.19 3.45
CA LEU A 49 8.16 10.42 3.30
C LEU A 49 8.80 11.58 4.10
N TYR A 50 9.34 11.31 5.29
CA TYR A 50 10.02 12.31 6.13
C TYR A 50 11.34 12.81 5.53
N LEU A 51 12.16 11.93 4.99
CA LEU A 51 13.42 12.28 4.32
C LEU A 51 13.19 12.97 2.98
N GLY A 52 12.17 12.55 2.22
CA GLY A 52 11.72 13.28 1.03
C GLY A 52 11.25 14.71 1.36
N ALA A 53 10.57 14.89 2.49
CA ALA A 53 10.16 16.18 3.04
C ALA A 53 11.34 17.05 3.51
N ILE A 54 12.29 16.49 4.26
CA ILE A 54 13.52 17.16 4.71
C ILE A 54 14.37 17.58 3.50
N PHE A 55 14.50 16.72 2.50
CA PHE A 55 15.21 17.00 1.26
C PHE A 55 14.54 18.10 0.42
N GLN A 56 13.20 18.09 0.32
CA GLN A 56 12.45 19.20 -0.29
C GLN A 56 12.64 20.52 0.48
N LEU A 57 12.69 20.50 1.81
CA LEU A 57 13.00 21.69 2.64
C LEU A 57 14.42 22.23 2.41
N ILE A 58 15.39 21.34 2.18
CA ILE A 58 16.76 21.69 1.79
C ILE A 58 16.78 22.33 0.39
N CYS A 59 16.07 21.75 -0.59
CA CYS A 59 15.94 22.33 -1.93
C CYS A 59 15.21 23.70 -1.91
N ILE A 60 14.21 23.87 -1.05
CA ILE A 60 13.52 25.14 -0.77
C ILE A 60 14.50 26.17 -0.19
N ALA A 61 15.35 25.78 0.76
CA ALA A 61 16.36 26.67 1.34
C ALA A 61 17.39 27.14 0.30
N ALA A 62 17.75 26.28 -0.66
CA ALA A 62 18.60 26.62 -1.81
C ALA A 62 18.01 27.75 -2.66
N VAL A 63 16.69 27.70 -2.89
CA VAL A 63 15.94 28.67 -3.70
C VAL A 63 15.67 29.97 -2.92
N ILE A 64 15.55 29.92 -1.59
CA ILE A 64 15.34 31.10 -0.71
C ILE A 64 16.60 31.96 -0.57
N LEU A 65 17.79 31.36 -0.60
CA LEU A 65 19.05 32.03 -0.29
C LEU A 65 19.59 32.93 -1.41
N VAL A 66 19.05 32.87 -2.64
CA VAL A 66 19.64 33.54 -3.81
C VAL A 66 18.61 34.41 -4.54
N PRO A 67 18.81 35.74 -4.65
CA PRO A 67 17.93 36.57 -5.47
C PRO A 67 18.09 36.19 -6.96
N PHE A 68 16.98 35.88 -7.62
CA PHE A 68 16.90 35.79 -9.09
C PHE A 68 17.24 37.16 -9.71
N ASN A 69 18.52 37.38 -10.07
CA ASN A 69 18.95 37.86 -11.39
C ASN A 69 20.44 38.26 -11.43
N SER A 70 21.00 38.11 -12.64
CA SER A 70 22.25 38.65 -13.18
C SER A 70 23.58 38.03 -12.74
N SER A 71 23.95 36.90 -13.34
CA SER A 71 25.37 36.54 -13.54
C SER A 71 25.58 35.47 -14.62
N LEU A 72 24.87 35.52 -15.75
CA LEU A 72 25.26 34.75 -16.96
C LEU A 72 24.89 35.41 -18.31
N SER A 73 24.31 36.61 -18.31
CA SER A 73 24.18 37.41 -19.55
C SER A 73 25.50 38.06 -20.01
N ALA A 74 26.61 37.84 -19.30
CA ALA A 74 27.90 38.49 -19.57
C ALA A 74 28.83 37.69 -20.51
N TYR A 75 28.42 36.51 -21.00
CA TYR A 75 29.25 35.67 -21.89
C TYR A 75 28.74 35.56 -23.34
N SER A 76 27.63 36.23 -23.69
CA SER A 76 27.09 36.19 -25.07
C SER A 76 27.31 37.48 -25.88
N GLN A 77 28.19 38.38 -25.42
CA GLN A 77 28.56 39.59 -26.17
C GLN A 77 30.08 39.77 -26.15
N LYS A 78 30.73 39.23 -27.18
CA LYS A 78 31.95 39.80 -27.77
C LYS A 78 32.16 39.24 -29.17
N ASP A 79 31.84 40.11 -30.13
CA ASP A 79 32.49 40.32 -31.43
C ASP A 79 32.84 39.08 -32.27
N TYR A 80 31.92 38.72 -33.18
CA TYR A 80 32.33 38.45 -34.56
C TYR A 80 31.41 39.22 -35.51
N ASP A 81 32.07 40.10 -36.25
CA ASP A 81 31.56 41.07 -37.19
C ASP A 81 30.87 40.40 -38.38
N SER A 82 29.77 40.99 -38.83
CA SER A 82 29.02 40.59 -40.00
C SER A 82 29.75 41.04 -41.28
N GLY A 83 30.32 40.10 -42.00
CA GLY A 83 30.79 40.29 -43.38
C GLY A 83 30.08 39.30 -44.30
N GLU A 84 29.26 39.82 -45.20
CA GLU A 84 28.70 39.09 -46.35
C GLU A 84 29.84 38.65 -47.27
N ASP A 85 29.87 37.37 -47.68
CA ASP A 85 30.36 37.00 -49.01
C ASP A 85 29.85 35.62 -49.45
N GLU A 86 29.59 35.52 -50.74
CA GLU A 86 28.95 34.42 -51.44
C GLU A 86 29.79 33.13 -51.53
N GLY A 87 29.11 31.99 -51.58
CA GLY A 87 29.49 30.82 -52.38
C GLY A 87 30.75 30.03 -52.01
N SER A 88 30.57 28.85 -51.40
CA SER A 88 31.10 27.57 -51.91
C SER A 88 30.81 26.40 -50.95
N ASP A 89 30.42 25.27 -51.54
CA ASP A 89 30.30 23.95 -50.93
C ASP A 89 31.48 23.60 -50.02
N GLN A 90 31.24 23.36 -48.71
CA GLN A 90 31.76 22.22 -47.93
C GLN A 90 30.83 21.94 -46.73
N GLY A 91 30.47 20.67 -46.54
CA GLY A 91 29.38 20.23 -45.66
C GLY A 91 29.54 20.54 -44.17
N THR A 92 28.42 20.93 -43.53
CA THR A 92 28.27 21.01 -42.08
C THR A 92 27.99 19.62 -41.48
N PRO A 93 28.71 19.17 -40.44
CA PRO A 93 28.40 17.91 -39.77
C PRO A 93 27.09 18.06 -38.99
N SER A 94 26.24 17.04 -39.07
CA SER A 94 25.00 16.95 -38.28
C SER A 94 25.27 17.20 -36.78
N SER A 95 24.37 17.90 -36.09
CA SER A 95 24.53 18.30 -34.67
C SER A 95 24.88 17.15 -33.71
N GLY A 96 24.51 15.91 -34.04
CA GLY A 96 24.88 14.70 -33.29
C GLY A 96 26.34 14.23 -33.46
N GLN A 97 26.98 14.48 -34.61
CA GLN A 97 28.40 14.13 -34.83
C GLN A 97 29.33 15.01 -34.00
N GLY A 98 29.08 16.33 -33.96
CA GLY A 98 29.87 17.27 -33.17
C GLY A 98 29.77 17.02 -31.66
N PHE A 99 28.62 16.55 -31.17
CA PHE A 99 28.44 16.14 -29.78
C PHE A 99 29.26 14.89 -29.44
N ARG A 100 29.16 13.84 -30.25
CA ARG A 100 29.88 12.58 -30.02
C ARG A 100 31.39 12.76 -30.04
N GLU A 101 31.91 13.56 -30.97
CA GLU A 101 33.35 13.86 -31.05
C GLU A 101 33.85 14.61 -29.80
N ARG A 102 33.11 15.60 -29.32
CA ARG A 102 33.48 16.36 -28.11
C ARG A 102 33.33 15.53 -26.83
N ALA A 103 32.31 14.69 -26.75
CA ALA A 103 32.14 13.75 -25.64
C ALA A 103 33.27 12.71 -25.61
N LEU A 104 33.68 12.19 -26.78
CA LEU A 104 34.80 11.27 -26.90
C LEU A 104 36.13 11.96 -26.53
N LYS A 105 36.35 13.18 -27.03
CA LYS A 105 37.52 14.00 -26.66
C LYS A 105 37.56 14.25 -25.16
N LEU A 106 36.45 14.66 -24.55
CA LEU A 106 36.35 14.80 -23.10
C LEU A 106 36.62 13.47 -22.42
N SER A 107 36.10 12.33 -22.88
CA SER A 107 36.31 11.01 -22.25
C SER A 107 37.76 10.51 -22.32
N GLN A 108 38.55 10.96 -23.30
CA GLN A 108 39.94 10.51 -23.52
C GLN A 108 41.01 11.51 -23.07
N GLU A 109 40.65 12.78 -22.85
CA GLU A 109 41.60 13.84 -22.43
C GLU A 109 42.32 13.53 -21.11
N SER A 110 43.65 13.52 -21.13
CA SER A 110 44.47 13.30 -19.94
C SER A 110 45.00 14.59 -19.31
N ASP A 111 44.96 15.70 -20.05
CA ASP A 111 45.38 17.00 -19.54
C ASP A 111 44.25 17.67 -18.73
N VAL A 112 44.46 17.73 -17.40
CA VAL A 112 43.51 18.32 -16.45
C VAL A 112 43.24 19.80 -16.74
N SER A 113 44.21 20.53 -17.32
CA SER A 113 44.06 21.96 -17.61
C SER A 113 43.06 22.27 -18.73
N LEU A 114 42.80 21.29 -19.62
CA LEU A 114 41.87 21.43 -20.74
C LEU A 114 40.43 20.98 -20.42
N LEU A 115 40.23 20.30 -19.28
CA LEU A 115 38.93 19.75 -18.90
C LEU A 115 37.84 20.81 -18.71
N PRO A 116 38.08 21.96 -18.05
CA PRO A 116 37.03 22.97 -17.86
C PRO A 116 36.47 23.56 -19.17
N ASP A 117 37.35 23.78 -20.16
CA ASP A 117 36.96 24.28 -21.48
C ASP A 117 36.16 23.21 -22.26
N LEU A 118 36.57 21.95 -22.17
CA LEU A 118 35.85 20.82 -22.79
C LEU A 118 34.48 20.59 -22.14
N ILE A 119 34.37 20.71 -20.81
CA ILE A 119 33.11 20.61 -20.07
C ILE A 119 32.16 21.74 -20.47
N SER A 120 32.64 22.98 -20.48
CA SER A 120 31.83 24.15 -20.85
C SER A 120 31.36 24.08 -22.30
N SER A 121 32.25 23.60 -23.19
CA SER A 121 31.97 23.36 -24.60
C SER A 121 30.94 22.25 -24.82
N LEU A 122 30.98 21.19 -24.02
CA LEU A 122 30.00 20.09 -24.10
C LEU A 122 28.64 20.53 -23.53
N TYR A 123 28.64 21.24 -22.39
CA TYR A 123 27.42 21.74 -21.74
C TYR A 123 26.63 22.68 -22.65
N SER A 124 27.29 23.62 -23.34
CA SER A 124 26.62 24.56 -24.24
C SER A 124 25.92 23.89 -25.43
N LEU A 125 26.38 22.69 -25.83
CA LEU A 125 25.77 21.89 -26.89
C LEU A 125 24.53 21.10 -26.44
N ILE A 126 24.38 20.84 -25.14
CA ILE A 126 23.37 19.88 -24.64
C ILE A 126 22.45 20.41 -23.54
N SER A 127 22.58 21.68 -23.15
CA SER A 127 21.88 22.24 -21.98
C SER A 127 20.34 22.06 -21.98
N ASP A 128 19.73 21.95 -23.16
CA ASP A 128 18.29 21.76 -23.42
C ASP A 128 17.88 20.33 -23.81
N ARG A 129 18.83 19.39 -23.90
CA ARG A 129 18.57 17.98 -24.24
C ARG A 129 18.23 17.14 -22.99
N PHE A 130 17.47 16.06 -23.21
CA PHE A 130 17.01 15.13 -22.16
C PHE A 130 17.45 13.67 -22.38
N GLU A 131 17.86 13.30 -23.60
CA GLU A 131 18.33 11.94 -23.94
C GLU A 131 19.60 12.00 -24.79
N PHE A 132 20.50 11.03 -24.56
CA PHE A 132 21.83 10.96 -25.20
C PHE A 132 22.08 9.58 -25.82
N PRO A 133 21.31 9.19 -26.86
CA PRO A 133 21.50 7.92 -27.56
C PRO A 133 22.89 7.81 -28.20
N GLU A 134 23.64 8.90 -28.39
CA GLU A 134 25.00 8.85 -28.94
C GLU A 134 26.06 8.40 -27.90
N LEU A 135 25.68 8.27 -26.62
CA LEU A 135 26.51 7.82 -25.50
C LEU A 135 26.20 6.37 -25.08
N GLU A 136 25.96 5.46 -26.04
CA GLU A 136 25.51 4.07 -25.80
C GLU A 136 26.47 3.18 -24.97
N SER A 137 27.65 3.67 -24.62
CA SER A 137 28.64 2.91 -23.84
C SER A 137 28.74 3.46 -22.42
N PHE A 138 28.43 2.59 -21.45
CA PHE A 138 28.72 2.79 -20.01
C PHE A 138 30.12 3.40 -19.78
N ALA A 139 31.13 2.94 -20.53
CA ALA A 139 32.51 3.39 -20.39
C ALA A 139 32.70 4.90 -20.70
N ILE A 140 31.99 5.41 -21.72
CA ILE A 140 32.06 6.82 -22.12
C ILE A 140 31.34 7.68 -21.08
N ARG A 141 30.15 7.26 -20.64
CA ARG A 141 29.37 7.95 -19.60
C ARG A 141 30.17 8.03 -18.29
N ASN A 142 30.73 6.90 -17.86
CA ASN A 142 31.54 6.82 -16.64
C ASN A 142 32.81 7.70 -16.73
N ALA A 143 33.49 7.71 -17.87
CA ALA A 143 34.68 8.53 -18.07
C ALA A 143 34.37 10.04 -18.03
N ILE A 144 33.25 10.47 -18.63
CA ILE A 144 32.81 11.87 -18.58
C ILE A 144 32.46 12.28 -17.15
N TRP A 145 31.69 11.45 -16.43
CA TRP A 145 31.35 11.68 -15.03
C TRP A 145 32.60 11.79 -14.16
N SER A 146 33.54 10.84 -14.29
CA SER A 146 34.80 10.87 -13.55
C SER A 146 35.60 12.16 -13.77
N LYS A 147 35.59 12.73 -14.98
CA LYS A 147 36.27 13.99 -15.28
C LYS A 147 35.54 15.21 -14.75
N CYS A 148 34.20 15.18 -14.76
CA CYS A 148 33.42 16.21 -14.10
C CYS A 148 33.72 16.23 -12.59
N PHE A 149 33.71 15.08 -11.93
CA PHE A 149 34.02 14.96 -10.51
C PHE A 149 35.49 15.30 -10.17
N SER A 150 36.45 15.07 -11.08
CA SER A 150 37.82 15.57 -10.88
C SER A 150 37.91 17.09 -10.95
N VAL A 151 37.21 17.72 -11.90
CA VAL A 151 37.13 19.19 -12.01
C VAL A 151 36.39 19.80 -10.83
N MET A 152 35.38 19.13 -10.27
CA MET A 152 34.73 19.57 -9.04
C MET A 152 35.71 19.67 -7.88
N ARG A 153 36.59 18.67 -7.70
CA ARG A 153 37.54 18.64 -6.59
C ARG A 153 38.64 19.70 -6.72
N ASP A 154 39.22 19.81 -7.91
CA ASP A 154 40.50 20.51 -8.11
C ASP A 154 40.37 21.82 -8.93
N GLY A 155 39.20 22.12 -9.50
CA GLY A 155 38.94 23.29 -10.34
C GLY A 155 38.57 24.58 -9.59
N SER A 156 38.54 25.71 -10.32
CA SER A 156 38.06 27.00 -9.80
C SER A 156 36.55 26.98 -9.56
N GLU A 157 36.01 27.94 -8.81
CA GLU A 157 34.55 28.06 -8.55
C GLU A 157 33.72 27.96 -9.84
N LYS A 158 34.16 28.64 -10.90
CA LYS A 158 33.51 28.64 -12.21
C LYS A 158 33.54 27.25 -12.87
N ASP A 159 34.65 26.54 -12.74
CA ASP A 159 34.83 25.20 -13.33
C ASP A 159 34.00 24.15 -12.58
N ARG A 160 33.88 24.30 -11.25
CA ARG A 160 33.02 23.45 -10.41
C ARG A 160 31.56 23.59 -10.80
N VAL A 161 31.08 24.83 -10.99
CA VAL A 161 29.72 25.09 -11.45
C VAL A 161 29.47 24.49 -12.83
N ALA A 162 30.39 24.67 -13.78
CA ALA A 162 30.26 24.08 -15.11
C ALA A 162 30.22 22.54 -15.09
N ALA A 163 31.03 21.91 -14.23
CA ALA A 163 31.02 20.46 -14.05
C ALA A 163 29.71 19.97 -13.41
N LEU A 164 29.18 20.68 -12.42
CA LEU A 164 27.90 20.36 -11.76
C LEU A 164 26.72 20.52 -12.72
N ASP A 165 26.71 21.57 -13.54
CA ASP A 165 25.69 21.79 -14.56
C ASP A 165 25.71 20.71 -15.65
N LEU A 166 26.89 20.25 -16.07
CA LEU A 166 27.02 19.14 -17.01
C LEU A 166 26.51 17.82 -16.41
N VAL A 167 26.88 17.50 -15.17
CA VAL A 167 26.36 16.31 -14.46
C VAL A 167 24.85 16.40 -14.27
N ARG A 168 24.30 17.58 -14.00
CA ARG A 168 22.84 17.80 -13.92
C ARG A 168 22.13 17.48 -15.23
N VAL A 169 22.70 17.87 -16.37
CA VAL A 169 22.09 17.60 -17.67
C VAL A 169 22.22 16.12 -18.03
N LEU A 170 23.39 15.52 -17.81
CA LEU A 170 23.63 14.09 -18.08
C LEU A 170 22.79 13.17 -17.19
N SER A 171 22.52 13.57 -15.94
CA SER A 171 21.69 12.80 -14.99
C SER A 171 20.20 12.78 -15.34
N ARG A 172 19.73 13.57 -16.32
CA ARG A 172 18.35 13.48 -16.83
C ARG A 172 18.10 12.18 -17.61
N ASP A 173 19.14 11.66 -18.24
CA ASP A 173 19.14 10.37 -18.92
C ASP A 173 19.33 9.26 -17.88
N LYS A 174 18.33 8.38 -17.74
CA LYS A 174 18.34 7.31 -16.73
C LYS A 174 19.22 6.12 -17.13
N ALA A 175 19.69 6.05 -18.37
CA ALA A 175 20.49 4.94 -18.84
C ALA A 175 21.85 4.89 -18.11
N ASP A 176 22.17 3.73 -17.53
CA ASP A 176 23.39 3.45 -16.74
C ASP A 176 23.56 4.29 -15.46
N LEU A 177 22.63 5.18 -15.11
CA LEU A 177 22.74 6.10 -13.98
C LEU A 177 22.88 5.34 -12.66
N ASP A 178 22.05 4.32 -12.44
CA ASP A 178 22.10 3.46 -11.25
C ASP A 178 23.44 2.74 -11.12
N GLU A 179 24.01 2.29 -12.24
CA GLU A 179 25.28 1.56 -12.26
C GLU A 179 26.47 2.52 -12.00
N ILE A 180 26.45 3.73 -12.56
CA ILE A 180 27.47 4.77 -12.33
C ILE A 180 27.49 5.18 -10.85
N ILE A 181 26.32 5.43 -10.26
CA ILE A 181 26.20 5.81 -8.84
C ILE A 181 26.63 4.65 -7.92
N THR A 182 26.25 3.41 -8.23
CA THR A 182 26.64 2.22 -7.44
C THR A 182 28.15 2.00 -7.43
N LYS A 183 28.83 2.19 -8.57
CA LYS A 183 30.29 1.99 -8.68
C LYS A 183 31.11 3.12 -8.03
N HIS A 184 30.52 4.30 -7.85
CA HIS A 184 31.20 5.48 -7.34
C HIS A 184 30.41 6.17 -6.21
N PRO A 185 30.26 5.54 -5.03
CA PRO A 185 29.50 6.11 -3.89
C PRO A 185 30.06 7.46 -3.39
N ASP A 186 31.35 7.74 -3.64
CA ASP A 186 31.98 9.02 -3.32
C ASP A 186 31.43 10.20 -4.12
N TYR A 187 30.77 9.97 -5.27
CA TYR A 187 30.09 11.02 -6.03
C TYR A 187 28.94 11.63 -5.24
N VAL A 188 28.14 10.78 -4.59
CA VAL A 188 27.01 11.22 -3.75
C VAL A 188 27.51 11.99 -2.52
N ARG A 189 28.57 11.48 -1.87
CA ARG A 189 29.21 12.20 -0.74
C ARG A 189 29.76 13.56 -1.17
N THR A 190 30.41 13.61 -2.33
CA THR A 190 30.97 14.85 -2.88
C THR A 190 29.84 15.86 -3.17
N LEU A 191 28.76 15.46 -3.83
CA LEU A 191 27.59 16.31 -4.08
C LEU A 191 26.93 16.79 -2.77
N THR A 192 26.82 15.91 -1.78
CA THR A 192 26.24 16.22 -0.46
C THR A 192 27.11 17.22 0.31
N SER A 193 28.44 17.10 0.20
CA SER A 193 29.39 18.04 0.80
C SER A 193 29.31 19.43 0.16
N TYR A 194 29.14 19.53 -1.17
CA TYR A 194 28.93 20.80 -1.88
C TYR A 194 27.55 21.39 -1.64
N ALA A 195 26.53 20.56 -1.39
CA ALA A 195 25.21 21.02 -0.95
C ALA A 195 25.19 21.49 0.52
N VAL A 196 26.29 21.29 1.26
CA VAL A 196 26.52 21.74 2.64
C VAL A 196 25.46 21.22 3.63
N LEU A 197 24.91 20.02 3.41
CA LEU A 197 23.90 19.42 4.30
C LEU A 197 24.42 19.20 5.74
N ASP A 198 25.74 19.02 5.88
CA ASP A 198 26.38 18.70 7.17
C ASP A 198 26.75 19.94 8.01
N LYS A 199 26.85 21.14 7.40
CA LYS A 199 27.41 22.36 8.04
C LYS A 199 26.73 23.65 7.62
N ILE A 200 25.43 23.56 7.50
CA ILE A 200 24.48 24.60 7.12
C ILE A 200 24.71 26.00 7.78
N SER A 201 25.19 26.06 9.03
CA SER A 201 25.35 27.33 9.77
C SER A 201 26.57 28.17 9.40
N ALA A 202 27.40 27.72 8.45
CA ALA A 202 28.73 28.27 8.16
C ALA A 202 29.03 28.54 6.65
N VAL A 203 28.00 28.63 5.80
CA VAL A 203 28.19 28.86 4.35
C VAL A 203 28.71 30.27 4.07
N ASN A 204 29.84 30.39 3.36
CA ASN A 204 30.35 31.68 2.90
C ASN A 204 29.58 32.16 1.65
N PRO A 205 29.35 33.48 1.47
CA PRO A 205 28.63 34.01 0.31
C PRO A 205 29.25 33.68 -1.06
N SER A 206 30.57 33.42 -1.10
CA SER A 206 31.28 33.02 -2.32
C SER A 206 30.99 31.58 -2.76
N ASP A 207 30.49 30.71 -1.87
CA ASP A 207 30.26 29.30 -2.20
C ASP A 207 28.83 29.04 -2.74
N ILE A 208 27.98 30.07 -2.72
CA ILE A 208 26.56 30.01 -3.08
C ILE A 208 26.31 29.41 -4.48
N PRO A 209 27.03 29.81 -5.56
CA PRO A 209 26.78 29.27 -6.89
C PRO A 209 27.05 27.76 -6.99
N VAL A 210 28.06 27.27 -6.26
CA VAL A 210 28.43 25.86 -6.21
C VAL A 210 27.39 25.05 -5.41
N VAL A 211 26.92 25.59 -4.28
CA VAL A 211 25.85 25.01 -3.46
C VAL A 211 24.55 24.88 -4.27
N GLU A 212 24.19 25.94 -5.02
CA GLU A 212 23.00 25.96 -5.88
C GLU A 212 23.08 24.91 -6.99
N ALA A 213 24.22 24.79 -7.67
CA ALA A 213 24.43 23.80 -8.73
C ALA A 213 24.38 22.37 -8.17
N ALA A 214 24.98 22.11 -7.00
CA ALA A 214 24.95 20.80 -6.34
C ALA A 214 23.54 20.38 -5.92
N LEU A 215 22.76 21.30 -5.34
CA LEU A 215 21.37 21.04 -4.95
C LEU A 215 20.46 20.77 -6.15
N LYS A 216 20.72 21.40 -7.30
CA LYS A 216 20.01 21.11 -8.56
C LYS A 216 20.33 19.72 -9.12
N VAL A 217 21.55 19.21 -8.94
CA VAL A 217 21.91 17.83 -9.33
C VAL A 217 21.17 16.83 -8.45
N LEU A 218 21.20 17.03 -7.12
CA LEU A 218 20.53 16.14 -6.16
C LEU A 218 19.00 16.12 -6.37
N GLY A 219 18.40 17.27 -6.67
CA GLY A 219 16.96 17.44 -6.82
C GLY A 219 16.31 16.73 -8.02
N LEU A 220 17.11 16.26 -9.00
CA LEU A 220 16.57 15.67 -10.24
C LEU A 220 16.49 14.14 -10.24
N ASN A 221 17.35 13.39 -9.54
CA ASN A 221 17.35 11.91 -9.65
C ASN A 221 18.06 11.15 -8.50
N VAL A 222 18.10 11.68 -7.27
CA VAL A 222 18.84 11.00 -6.17
C VAL A 222 18.00 10.74 -4.91
N LEU A 223 16.67 10.80 -4.98
CA LEU A 223 15.85 10.50 -3.80
C LEU A 223 15.85 9.01 -3.45
N GLU A 224 15.64 8.13 -4.43
CA GLU A 224 15.30 6.72 -4.14
C GLU A 224 16.40 5.95 -3.39
N ARG A 225 17.67 6.34 -3.57
CA ARG A 225 18.83 5.66 -2.95
C ARG A 225 19.53 6.45 -1.84
N MET A 226 19.49 7.80 -1.87
CA MET A 226 19.92 8.60 -0.70
C MET A 226 19.01 8.37 0.50
N LEU A 227 17.75 8.02 0.26
CA LEU A 227 16.82 7.62 1.29
C LEU A 227 17.30 6.41 2.11
N GLU A 228 17.95 5.42 1.49
CA GLU A 228 18.51 4.26 2.21
C GLU A 228 19.81 4.61 2.96
N ASP A 229 20.67 5.45 2.37
CA ASP A 229 21.97 5.80 2.97
C ASP A 229 21.86 6.89 4.07
N VAL A 230 20.90 7.81 3.97
CA VAL A 230 20.64 8.84 4.98
C VAL A 230 19.84 8.27 6.16
N VAL A 231 18.95 7.28 5.96
CA VAL A 231 18.36 6.51 7.07
C VAL A 231 19.45 5.85 7.91
N LYS A 232 20.43 5.21 7.25
CA LYS A 232 21.60 4.62 7.93
C LYS A 232 22.46 5.66 8.67
N ALA A 233 22.67 6.85 8.08
CA ALA A 233 23.47 7.89 8.71
C ALA A 233 22.73 8.63 9.86
N GLY A 234 21.39 8.66 9.82
CA GLY A 234 20.55 9.25 10.86
C GLY A 234 20.54 8.46 12.17
N GLU A 235 20.66 7.13 12.09
CA GLU A 235 20.80 6.24 13.26
C GLU A 235 22.10 6.50 14.05
N GLU A 236 23.14 7.06 13.42
CA GLU A 236 24.44 7.34 14.04
C GLU A 236 24.53 8.70 14.76
N LEU A 237 23.56 9.61 14.56
CA LEU A 237 23.62 11.01 15.04
C LEU A 237 22.82 11.29 16.33
N GLY A 238 22.52 10.25 17.12
CA GLY A 238 21.80 10.33 18.39
C GLY A 238 22.58 11.01 19.52
N ALA A 239 22.76 12.34 19.45
CA ALA A 239 23.12 13.18 20.61
C ALA A 239 23.03 14.69 20.32
N MET A 240 21.84 15.29 20.28
CA MET A 240 21.71 16.73 20.58
C MET A 240 20.37 17.06 21.26
N ASN A 241 20.49 17.59 22.49
CA ASN A 241 19.45 18.12 23.37
C ASN A 241 18.31 18.90 22.63
N PRO A 242 17.03 18.56 22.86
CA PRO A 242 15.88 19.30 22.37
C PRO A 242 15.34 20.25 23.44
N GLU A 243 15.77 21.50 23.42
CA GLU A 243 15.04 22.60 24.06
C GLU A 243 15.16 23.85 23.17
N LYS A 244 14.19 24.07 22.27
CA LYS A 244 13.63 25.41 21.91
C LYS A 244 12.66 25.39 20.71
N GLU A 245 11.39 25.60 21.03
CA GLU A 245 10.20 25.90 20.22
C GLU A 245 10.34 26.13 18.68
N PRO A 246 9.62 25.35 17.85
CA PRO A 246 9.76 25.35 16.39
C PRO A 246 8.87 26.32 15.58
N LEU A 247 7.92 27.06 16.17
CA LEU A 247 6.90 27.82 15.40
C LEU A 247 7.20 29.30 15.07
N GLY A 248 8.36 29.84 15.48
CA GLY A 248 8.73 31.23 15.17
C GLY A 248 8.97 31.53 13.67
N SER A 249 9.15 30.50 12.84
CA SER A 249 9.64 30.61 11.44
C SER A 249 8.58 31.10 10.45
N LEU A 250 7.33 30.69 10.66
CA LEU A 250 6.20 31.10 9.82
C LEU A 250 5.65 32.48 10.20
N ASP A 251 5.97 32.97 11.40
CA ASP A 251 5.61 34.33 11.83
C ASP A 251 6.36 35.43 11.05
N ILE A 252 7.40 35.07 10.29
CA ILE A 252 8.15 36.02 9.44
C ILE A 252 7.31 36.42 8.21
N PHE A 253 6.30 35.62 7.83
CA PHE A 253 5.29 35.96 6.82
C PHE A 253 4.02 36.58 7.44
N ALA A 254 3.95 36.69 8.77
CA ALA A 254 2.76 37.08 9.52
C ALA A 254 2.59 38.60 9.77
N SER A 255 3.20 39.46 8.94
CA SER A 255 2.86 40.88 8.95
C SER A 255 1.47 41.08 8.32
N PRO A 256 0.57 41.91 8.87
CA PRO A 256 -0.81 42.11 8.38
C PRO A 256 -0.93 42.66 6.95
N ARG A 257 0.19 42.90 6.26
CA ARG A 257 0.29 43.40 4.87
C ARG A 257 1.33 42.66 4.05
N CYS A 258 1.55 41.36 4.29
CA CYS A 258 2.54 40.60 3.53
C CYS A 258 2.05 40.35 2.10
N ILE A 259 2.57 41.14 1.16
CA ILE A 259 2.50 40.85 -0.28
C ILE A 259 3.46 39.68 -0.52
N VAL A 260 2.92 38.52 -0.89
CA VAL A 260 3.72 37.36 -1.29
C VAL A 260 4.23 37.63 -2.71
N THR A 261 5.54 37.73 -2.90
CA THR A 261 6.10 37.89 -4.24
C THR A 261 5.96 36.59 -5.04
N SER A 262 6.07 36.65 -6.38
CA SER A 262 5.95 35.46 -7.24
C SER A 262 6.95 34.33 -6.87
N ALA A 263 8.14 34.68 -6.37
CA ALA A 263 9.13 33.71 -5.88
C ALA A 263 8.75 33.13 -4.52
N ASP A 264 8.18 33.94 -3.61
CA ASP A 264 7.71 33.47 -2.31
C ASP A 264 6.53 32.48 -2.45
N ALA A 265 5.68 32.65 -3.47
CA ALA A 265 4.51 31.79 -3.70
C ALA A 265 4.90 30.35 -4.04
N ASP A 266 5.92 30.14 -4.88
CA ASP A 266 6.40 28.79 -5.23
C ASP A 266 6.99 28.08 -4.02
N LEU A 267 7.75 28.81 -3.21
CA LEU A 267 8.34 28.31 -1.96
C LEU A 267 7.28 27.89 -0.93
N VAL A 268 6.23 28.70 -0.77
CA VAL A 268 5.12 28.38 0.12
C VAL A 268 4.37 27.14 -0.37
N CYS A 269 4.16 26.98 -1.69
CA CYS A 269 3.51 25.79 -2.24
C CYS A 269 4.31 24.51 -1.93
N ILE A 270 5.63 24.54 -2.11
CA ILE A 270 6.49 23.39 -1.81
C ILE A 270 6.48 23.11 -0.30
N ALA A 271 6.54 24.15 0.55
CA ALA A 271 6.48 23.97 2.01
C ALA A 271 5.15 23.33 2.46
N LEU A 272 4.02 23.73 1.85
CA LEU A 272 2.72 23.12 2.11
C LEU A 272 2.65 21.66 1.64
N GLN A 273 3.28 21.34 0.51
CA GLN A 273 3.39 19.96 0.02
C GLN A 273 4.18 19.07 0.99
N VAL A 274 5.31 19.57 1.50
CA VAL A 274 6.11 18.91 2.53
C VAL A 274 5.27 18.66 3.78
N LEU A 275 4.59 19.69 4.29
CA LEU A 275 3.75 19.57 5.48
C LEU A 275 2.61 18.55 5.29
N TYR A 276 2.02 18.50 4.09
CA TYR A 276 1.00 17.50 3.77
C TYR A 276 1.56 16.08 3.84
N ASN A 277 2.74 15.84 3.25
CA ASN A 277 3.42 14.54 3.29
C ASN A 277 3.79 14.10 4.71
N LEU A 278 4.25 15.03 5.56
CA LEU A 278 4.57 14.75 6.96
C LEU A 278 3.34 14.45 7.82
N THR A 279 2.19 15.03 7.48
CA THR A 279 0.94 14.92 8.27
C THR A 279 -0.01 13.83 7.78
N LEU A 280 0.39 13.03 6.80
CA LEU A 280 -0.41 11.91 6.24
C LEU A 280 -0.46 10.66 7.14
N THR A 281 0.18 10.67 8.31
CA THR A 281 0.19 9.54 9.24
C THR A 281 -1.13 9.44 10.06
N PRO A 282 -1.62 8.21 10.35
CA PRO A 282 -3.01 8.00 10.78
C PRO A 282 -3.36 8.34 12.24
N ASP A 283 -2.46 8.86 13.08
CA ASP A 283 -2.81 9.28 14.46
C ASP A 283 -1.99 10.49 14.92
N PRO A 284 -2.59 11.68 15.07
CA PRO A 284 -1.95 12.79 15.77
C PRO A 284 -1.96 12.51 17.28
N VAL A 285 -0.78 12.36 17.87
CA VAL A 285 -0.59 12.33 19.32
C VAL A 285 -1.17 13.62 19.93
N VAL A 286 -1.91 13.48 21.03
CA VAL A 286 -2.72 14.53 21.69
C VAL A 286 -1.90 15.76 22.13
N GLU A 287 -0.57 15.67 22.18
CA GLU A 287 0.32 16.72 22.67
C GLU A 287 0.57 17.88 21.66
N ASP A 288 0.23 17.73 20.37
CA ASP A 288 0.57 18.71 19.32
C ASP A 288 -0.59 19.62 18.83
N LEU A 289 -1.77 19.57 19.46
CA LEU A 289 -2.95 20.35 19.00
C LEU A 289 -2.71 21.86 18.93
N GLN A 290 -1.84 22.42 19.78
CA GLN A 290 -1.48 23.84 19.75
C GLN A 290 -0.63 24.22 18.53
N VAL A 291 0.24 23.31 18.08
CA VAL A 291 1.08 23.50 16.89
C VAL A 291 0.20 23.54 15.65
N VAL A 292 -0.74 22.59 15.57
CA VAL A 292 -1.69 22.51 14.45
C VAL A 292 -2.67 23.68 14.46
N ASP A 293 -3.12 24.16 15.62
CA ASP A 293 -3.95 25.38 15.72
C ASP A 293 -3.22 26.61 15.15
N ARG A 294 -1.93 26.80 15.52
CA ARG A 294 -1.10 27.87 14.95
C ARG A 294 -0.95 27.74 13.43
N LEU A 295 -0.73 26.53 12.92
CA LEU A 295 -0.66 26.23 11.49
C LEU A 295 -1.97 26.60 10.76
N VAL A 296 -3.14 26.26 11.31
CA VAL A 296 -4.44 26.67 10.73
C VAL A 296 -4.58 28.19 10.73
N GLY A 297 -4.09 28.87 11.76
CA GLY A 297 -4.01 30.33 11.81
C GLY A 297 -3.14 30.94 10.69
N LEU A 298 -2.07 30.26 10.29
CA LEU A 298 -1.20 30.65 9.17
C LEU A 298 -1.84 30.34 7.82
N ILE A 299 -2.47 29.19 7.67
CA ILE A 299 -3.28 28.84 6.49
C ILE A 299 -4.34 29.90 6.23
N ARG A 300 -5.04 30.35 7.28
CA ARG A 300 -6.00 31.46 7.18
C ARG A 300 -5.35 32.72 6.62
N LYS A 301 -4.18 33.11 7.13
CA LYS A 301 -3.44 34.29 6.63
C LYS A 301 -3.01 34.12 5.17
N LEU A 302 -2.55 32.92 4.79
CA LEU A 302 -2.15 32.61 3.40
C LEU A 302 -3.33 32.70 2.43
N LEU A 303 -4.49 32.14 2.80
CA LEU A 303 -5.72 32.25 2.00
C LEU A 303 -6.16 33.70 1.83
N LEU A 304 -5.98 34.53 2.86
CA LEU A 304 -6.34 35.96 2.83
C LEU A 304 -5.28 36.85 2.18
N SER A 305 -4.05 36.36 2.00
CA SER A 305 -2.98 37.06 1.29
C SER A 305 -3.19 36.97 -0.23
N SER A 306 -2.91 38.05 -0.95
CA SER A 306 -2.93 38.04 -2.42
C SER A 306 -1.48 38.04 -2.93
N PRO A 307 -1.05 37.04 -3.71
CA PRO A 307 0.15 37.20 -4.52
C PRO A 307 -0.12 38.29 -5.56
N GLU A 308 0.82 39.20 -5.77
CA GLU A 308 0.74 40.16 -6.88
C GLU A 308 0.85 39.38 -8.21
N THR A 309 -0.15 39.59 -9.07
CA THR A 309 -0.18 39.39 -10.54
C THR A 309 -0.25 37.99 -11.19
N ASP A 310 -0.07 36.84 -10.53
CA ASP A 310 -0.18 35.51 -11.19
C ASP A 310 -1.35 34.63 -10.68
N HIS A 311 -2.39 34.46 -11.51
CA HIS A 311 -3.57 33.65 -11.21
C HIS A 311 -3.24 32.15 -11.06
N SER A 312 -2.26 31.64 -11.80
CA SER A 312 -1.86 30.23 -11.77
C SER A 312 -1.24 29.85 -10.42
N LYS A 313 -0.37 30.72 -9.89
CA LYS A 313 0.27 30.50 -8.59
C LYS A 313 -0.71 30.59 -7.43
N LYS A 314 -1.71 31.48 -7.52
CA LYS A 314 -2.80 31.53 -6.54
C LYS A 314 -3.60 30.23 -6.53
N LEU A 315 -3.89 29.66 -7.70
CA LEU A 315 -4.58 28.38 -7.83
C LEU A 315 -3.77 27.23 -7.22
N SER A 316 -2.45 27.20 -7.48
CA SER A 316 -1.52 26.23 -6.90
C SER A 316 -1.48 26.32 -5.36
N LEU A 317 -1.38 27.53 -4.81
CA LEU A 317 -1.37 27.76 -3.36
C LEU A 317 -2.63 27.20 -2.69
N VAL A 318 -3.81 27.54 -3.22
CA VAL A 318 -5.10 27.08 -2.67
C VAL A 318 -5.27 25.56 -2.79
N THR A 319 -4.70 24.95 -3.84
CA THR A 319 -4.70 23.48 -4.01
C THR A 319 -3.90 22.81 -2.89
N HIS A 320 -2.67 23.26 -2.63
CA HIS A 320 -1.81 22.68 -1.59
C HIS A 320 -2.36 22.92 -0.18
N VAL A 321 -2.96 24.09 0.06
CA VAL A 321 -3.72 24.36 1.30
C VAL A 321 -4.87 23.36 1.46
N SER A 322 -5.63 23.09 0.39
CA SER A 322 -6.76 22.16 0.44
C SER A 322 -6.32 20.73 0.77
N ASN A 323 -5.18 20.28 0.23
CA ASN A 323 -4.59 19.00 0.56
C ASN A 323 -4.21 18.92 2.04
N LEU A 324 -3.50 19.93 2.56
CA LEU A 324 -3.09 19.98 3.97
C LEU A 324 -4.28 20.01 4.94
N LEU A 325 -5.39 20.66 4.58
CA LEU A 325 -6.61 20.66 5.41
C LEU A 325 -7.22 19.26 5.59
N CYS A 326 -6.86 18.28 4.77
CA CYS A 326 -7.30 16.88 4.93
C CYS A 326 -6.71 16.20 6.17
N THR A 327 -5.55 16.64 6.64
CA THR A 327 -4.82 16.04 7.77
C THR A 327 -5.09 16.76 9.10
N VAL A 328 -5.73 17.94 9.05
CA VAL A 328 -6.02 18.76 10.23
C VAL A 328 -7.02 18.08 11.18
N PRO A 329 -6.74 18.02 12.51
CA PRO A 329 -7.68 17.54 13.53
C PRO A 329 -8.95 18.43 13.63
N PRO A 330 -10.13 17.85 13.91
CA PRO A 330 -11.40 18.58 13.97
C PRO A 330 -11.39 19.83 14.86
N ALA A 331 -10.71 19.78 16.01
CA ALA A 331 -10.68 20.86 16.99
C ALA A 331 -10.05 22.17 16.46
N CYS A 332 -9.13 22.08 15.50
CA CYS A 332 -8.35 23.25 15.02
C CYS A 332 -9.09 24.06 13.94
N PHE A 333 -10.16 23.54 13.34
CA PHE A 333 -10.86 24.23 12.23
C PHE A 333 -11.52 25.55 12.64
N GLN A 334 -11.81 25.75 13.94
CA GLN A 334 -12.34 27.03 14.44
C GLN A 334 -11.39 28.20 14.14
N ARG A 335 -10.07 27.95 14.13
CA ARG A 335 -9.05 28.98 13.86
C ARG A 335 -9.05 29.51 12.43
N LEU A 336 -9.69 28.78 11.50
CA LEU A 336 -9.85 29.20 10.10
C LEU A 336 -10.84 30.36 9.93
N ILE A 337 -11.78 30.53 10.86
CA ILE A 337 -12.75 31.64 10.85
C ILE A 337 -12.04 32.95 11.23
N THR A 338 -12.28 34.03 10.50
CA THR A 338 -11.73 35.36 10.83
C THR A 338 -12.56 35.97 11.95
N VAL A 339 -11.97 36.20 13.13
CA VAL A 339 -12.66 36.82 14.27
C VAL A 339 -12.12 38.25 14.42
N GLY A 340 -12.99 39.25 14.20
CA GLY A 340 -12.71 40.65 14.49
C GLY A 340 -13.17 41.63 13.41
N CYS A 341 -14.47 41.97 13.39
CA CYS A 341 -15.03 43.22 12.83
C CYS A 341 -16.49 43.45 13.29
N SER A 342 -16.75 43.47 14.60
CA SER A 342 -17.83 44.30 15.16
C SER A 342 -17.62 44.47 16.67
N ASN A 343 -17.48 45.72 17.08
CA ASN A 343 -17.50 46.11 18.48
C ASN A 343 -18.91 45.87 19.04
N GLY A 344 -19.00 45.16 20.17
CA GLY A 344 -20.16 45.18 21.06
C GLY A 344 -21.29 44.22 20.70
N ALA A 345 -21.57 43.31 21.65
CA ALA A 345 -22.88 42.68 21.90
C ALA A 345 -23.76 42.40 20.66
N ALA A 346 -23.38 41.42 19.85
CA ALA A 346 -24.28 40.79 18.88
C ALA A 346 -24.22 39.28 19.08
N GLY A 347 -25.40 38.66 19.27
CA GLY A 347 -25.52 37.23 19.60
C GLY A 347 -24.95 36.29 18.54
N ASP A 348 -24.72 35.03 18.95
CA ASP A 348 -24.16 33.93 18.16
C ASP A 348 -24.78 33.72 16.76
N THR A 349 -25.94 34.31 16.48
CA THR A 349 -26.66 34.20 15.20
C THR A 349 -26.14 35.09 14.06
N GLN A 350 -25.24 36.06 14.28
CA GLN A 350 -24.74 36.95 13.21
C GLN A 350 -23.45 36.49 12.51
N LEU A 351 -22.68 35.56 13.10
CA LEU A 351 -21.44 35.05 12.48
C LEU A 351 -21.69 34.17 11.23
N GLU A 352 -22.89 33.60 11.10
CA GLU A 352 -23.25 32.64 10.05
C GLU A 352 -23.39 33.26 8.65
N SER A 353 -23.57 34.58 8.61
CA SER A 353 -23.81 35.36 7.39
C SER A 353 -22.77 36.47 7.17
N ASP A 354 -21.74 36.58 8.02
CA ASP A 354 -20.67 37.56 7.86
C ASP A 354 -19.71 37.12 6.74
N PRO A 355 -19.72 37.81 5.57
CA PRO A 355 -18.88 37.44 4.43
C PRO A 355 -17.39 37.61 4.71
N GLU A 356 -17.00 38.51 5.62
CA GLU A 356 -15.61 38.75 5.97
C GLU A 356 -15.09 37.71 6.98
N ALA A 357 -15.94 37.24 7.90
CA ALA A 357 -15.60 36.15 8.82
C ALA A 357 -15.33 34.83 8.08
N MET A 358 -16.12 34.54 7.02
CA MET A 358 -16.06 33.29 6.24
C MET A 358 -15.22 33.37 4.96
N LYS A 359 -14.54 34.49 4.73
CA LYS A 359 -13.73 34.74 3.53
C LYS A 359 -12.72 33.63 3.19
N PRO A 360 -12.01 33.00 4.15
CA PRO A 360 -11.14 31.86 3.83
C PRO A 360 -11.90 30.66 3.26
N VAL A 361 -13.08 30.35 3.82
CA VAL A 361 -13.96 29.26 3.34
C VAL A 361 -14.55 29.61 1.97
N ALA A 362 -14.90 30.88 1.74
CA ALA A 362 -15.37 31.37 0.45
C ALA A 362 -14.34 31.19 -0.67
N ILE A 363 -13.04 31.41 -0.37
CA ILE A 363 -11.94 31.20 -1.31
C ILE A 363 -11.80 29.72 -1.68
N LEU A 364 -11.94 28.81 -0.70
CA LEU A 364 -11.92 27.36 -0.95
C LEU A 364 -13.12 26.90 -1.80
N LEU A 365 -14.32 27.42 -1.53
CA LEU A 365 -15.52 27.15 -2.34
C LEU A 365 -15.37 27.67 -3.78
N ALA A 366 -14.83 28.88 -3.96
CA ALA A 366 -14.58 29.44 -5.28
C ALA A 366 -13.53 28.64 -6.06
N HIS A 367 -12.51 28.11 -5.36
CA HIS A 367 -11.51 27.23 -5.93
C HIS A 367 -12.13 25.89 -6.38
N LEU A 368 -12.96 25.27 -5.54
CA LEU A 368 -13.70 24.06 -5.91
C LEU A 368 -14.59 24.30 -7.14
N ASP A 369 -15.33 25.41 -7.18
CA ASP A 369 -16.21 25.73 -8.32
C ASP A 369 -15.42 25.97 -9.61
N ALA A 370 -14.28 26.66 -9.53
CA ALA A 370 -13.39 26.88 -10.68
C ALA A 370 -12.82 25.55 -11.22
N ARG A 371 -12.39 24.63 -10.32
CA ARG A 371 -11.86 23.31 -10.69
C ARG A 371 -12.94 22.39 -11.27
N LEU A 372 -14.18 22.49 -10.80
CA LEU A 372 -15.33 21.76 -11.36
C LEU A 372 -15.83 22.35 -12.69
N ALA A 373 -15.54 23.62 -12.96
CA ALA A 373 -15.90 24.27 -14.21
C ALA A 373 -14.91 23.95 -15.35
N ASP A 374 -13.65 23.68 -15.02
CA ASP A 374 -12.59 23.38 -15.97
C ASP A 374 -12.53 21.88 -16.31
N SER A 375 -12.91 21.54 -17.55
CA SER A 375 -12.89 20.16 -18.05
C SER A 375 -11.49 19.54 -18.17
N ALA A 376 -10.42 20.35 -18.12
CA ALA A 376 -9.04 19.86 -18.13
C ALA A 376 -8.54 19.47 -16.73
N THR A 377 -9.31 19.73 -15.67
CA THR A 377 -8.94 19.39 -14.30
C THR A 377 -8.87 17.86 -14.11
N PRO A 378 -7.72 17.31 -13.66
CA PRO A 378 -7.63 15.90 -13.29
C PRO A 378 -8.60 15.56 -12.16
N VAL A 379 -9.38 14.52 -12.35
CA VAL A 379 -10.44 14.09 -11.43
C VAL A 379 -9.91 13.82 -10.02
N ASP A 380 -8.70 13.26 -9.91
CA ASP A 380 -8.08 12.90 -8.63
C ASP A 380 -7.73 14.12 -7.76
N SER A 381 -7.58 15.30 -8.38
CA SER A 381 -7.29 16.54 -7.64
C SER A 381 -8.50 17.13 -6.90
N LEU A 382 -9.71 16.67 -7.20
CA LEU A 382 -10.95 17.15 -6.58
C LEU A 382 -11.25 16.44 -5.24
N VAL A 383 -10.76 15.21 -5.08
CA VAL A 383 -11.06 14.37 -3.91
C VAL A 383 -10.54 15.00 -2.61
N PRO A 384 -9.27 15.45 -2.51
CA PRO A 384 -8.78 16.09 -1.28
C PRO A 384 -9.58 17.34 -0.91
N ILE A 385 -9.95 18.16 -1.89
CA ILE A 385 -10.74 19.38 -1.66
C ILE A 385 -12.09 19.02 -1.03
N LEU A 386 -12.82 18.06 -1.62
CA LEU A 386 -14.13 17.61 -1.13
C LEU A 386 -14.04 16.96 0.26
N VAL A 387 -13.00 16.16 0.51
CA VAL A 387 -12.77 15.50 1.81
C VAL A 387 -12.42 16.53 2.89
N GLY A 388 -11.48 17.44 2.62
CA GLY A 388 -11.10 18.52 3.53
C GLY A 388 -12.31 19.37 3.92
N MET A 389 -13.08 19.85 2.93
CA MET A 389 -14.29 20.65 3.17
C MET A 389 -15.38 19.87 3.93
N SER A 390 -15.50 18.56 3.69
CA SER A 390 -16.40 17.70 4.46
C SER A 390 -15.99 17.64 5.94
N ARG A 391 -14.70 17.42 6.24
CA ARG A 391 -14.18 17.40 7.62
C ARG A 391 -14.40 18.73 8.32
N MET A 392 -14.11 19.84 7.64
CA MET A 392 -14.32 21.20 8.16
C MET A 392 -15.78 21.47 8.54
N GLY A 393 -16.73 21.08 7.68
CA GLY A 393 -18.16 21.25 7.92
C GLY A 393 -18.73 20.30 8.98
N LYS A 394 -18.14 19.10 9.14
CA LYS A 394 -18.49 18.21 10.27
C LYS A 394 -18.03 18.80 11.59
N ALA A 395 -16.80 19.31 11.64
CA ALA A 395 -16.19 19.85 12.85
C ALA A 395 -16.77 21.20 13.30
N ASN A 396 -17.24 22.05 12.38
CA ASN A 396 -17.73 23.39 12.71
C ASN A 396 -19.07 23.72 12.04
N SER A 397 -20.09 24.00 12.86
CA SER A 397 -21.45 24.30 12.39
C SER A 397 -21.56 25.60 11.59
N PHE A 398 -20.78 26.62 11.90
CA PHE A 398 -20.79 27.89 11.17
C PHE A 398 -20.25 27.70 9.74
N ILE A 399 -19.13 26.98 9.61
CA ILE A 399 -18.54 26.63 8.31
C ILE A 399 -19.53 25.82 7.46
N ARG A 400 -20.19 24.81 8.05
CA ARG A 400 -21.22 24.02 7.37
C ARG A 400 -22.41 24.87 6.90
N LYS A 401 -22.93 25.75 7.75
CA LYS A 401 -24.08 26.61 7.41
C LYS A 401 -23.74 27.56 6.27
N TYR A 402 -22.55 28.18 6.30
CA TYR A 402 -22.06 29.02 5.20
C TYR A 402 -21.96 28.23 3.90
N MET A 403 -21.26 27.08 3.90
CA MET A 403 -21.15 26.23 2.72
C MET A 403 -22.51 25.73 2.21
N ARG A 404 -23.45 25.41 3.10
CA ARG A 404 -24.82 25.03 2.73
C ARG A 404 -25.51 26.16 2.00
N ASN A 405 -25.44 27.40 2.50
CA ASN A 405 -26.11 28.54 1.87
C ASN A 405 -25.52 28.87 0.49
N SER A 406 -24.21 28.63 0.30
CA SER A 406 -23.54 28.83 -0.99
C SER A 406 -23.78 27.69 -1.98
N VAL A 407 -23.77 26.43 -1.53
CA VAL A 407 -23.85 25.24 -2.40
C VAL A 407 -25.30 24.79 -2.60
N LEU A 408 -26.11 24.76 -1.54
CA LEU A 408 -27.49 24.28 -1.50
C LEU A 408 -28.44 25.39 -1.03
N PRO A 409 -28.56 26.52 -1.77
CA PRO A 409 -29.50 27.58 -1.42
C PRO A 409 -30.94 27.05 -1.42
N ARG A 410 -31.85 27.76 -0.75
CA ARG A 410 -33.27 27.36 -0.73
C ARG A 410 -33.81 27.28 -2.17
N LEU A 411 -34.46 26.16 -2.50
CA LEU A 411 -35.01 25.92 -3.83
C LEU A 411 -36.13 26.90 -4.12
N ARG A 412 -36.23 27.37 -5.37
CA ARG A 412 -37.37 28.08 -5.94
C ARG A 412 -38.00 27.24 -7.04
N ARG A 413 -39.14 27.69 -7.59
CA ARG A 413 -39.82 27.01 -8.68
C ARG A 413 -38.93 26.77 -9.90
N SER A 414 -38.10 27.74 -10.27
CA SER A 414 -37.19 27.63 -11.42
C SER A 414 -36.09 26.57 -11.24
N ASP A 415 -35.71 26.27 -9.99
CA ASP A 415 -34.62 25.36 -9.65
C ASP A 415 -35.02 23.87 -9.73
N VAL A 416 -36.31 23.58 -9.92
CA VAL A 416 -36.89 22.21 -10.01
C VAL A 416 -37.54 21.93 -11.36
N MET A 417 -37.49 22.87 -12.32
CA MET A 417 -38.01 22.64 -13.67
C MET A 417 -37.09 21.77 -14.54
N ARG A 418 -35.85 21.57 -14.09
CA ARG A 418 -34.82 20.76 -14.75
C ARG A 418 -34.22 19.79 -13.74
N LYS A 419 -33.51 18.77 -14.23
CA LYS A 419 -32.90 17.77 -13.34
C LYS A 419 -31.84 18.41 -12.44
N PRO A 420 -31.67 17.93 -11.19
CA PRO A 420 -30.67 18.44 -10.26
C PRO A 420 -29.24 18.45 -10.80
N GLU A 421 -28.90 17.53 -11.71
CA GLU A 421 -27.61 17.46 -12.42
C GLU A 421 -27.48 18.44 -13.61
N GLU A 422 -28.59 19.01 -14.10
CA GLU A 422 -28.63 19.89 -15.27
C GLU A 422 -28.49 21.37 -14.87
N GLY A 423 -27.44 22.04 -15.37
CA GLY A 423 -27.14 23.45 -15.11
C GLY A 423 -25.69 23.68 -14.71
N ASN A 424 -25.30 24.94 -14.50
CA ASN A 424 -23.91 25.35 -14.25
C ASN A 424 -23.65 25.85 -12.82
N THR A 425 -24.60 25.66 -11.90
CA THR A 425 -24.37 25.99 -10.50
C THR A 425 -23.46 24.96 -9.84
N LEU A 426 -22.83 25.33 -8.71
CA LEU A 426 -22.01 24.42 -7.91
C LEU A 426 -22.80 23.18 -7.46
N ARG A 427 -24.09 23.33 -7.12
CA ARG A 427 -25.01 22.21 -6.87
C ARG A 427 -25.06 21.25 -8.05
N ASN A 428 -25.33 21.75 -9.26
CA ASN A 428 -25.49 20.90 -10.44
C ASN A 428 -24.22 20.12 -10.75
N ARG A 429 -23.06 20.79 -10.68
CA ARG A 429 -21.75 20.17 -10.91
C ARG A 429 -21.46 19.06 -9.89
N LEU A 430 -21.73 19.28 -8.61
CA LEU A 430 -21.55 18.28 -7.55
C LEU A 430 -22.52 17.10 -7.67
N VAL A 431 -23.78 17.35 -8.03
CA VAL A 431 -24.77 16.29 -8.24
C VAL A 431 -24.39 15.40 -9.43
N ARG A 432 -23.83 15.96 -10.52
CA ARG A 432 -23.26 15.17 -11.62
C ARG A 432 -22.15 14.20 -11.18
N LEU A 433 -21.41 14.54 -10.13
CA LEU A 433 -20.36 13.63 -9.63
C LEU A 433 -20.92 12.40 -8.90
N LEU A 434 -22.19 12.41 -8.47
CA LEU A 434 -22.82 11.27 -7.78
C LEU A 434 -22.97 10.03 -8.67
N THR A 435 -22.91 10.21 -9.98
CA THR A 435 -22.99 9.14 -10.99
C THR A 435 -21.68 8.99 -11.78
N HIS A 436 -20.59 9.62 -11.30
CA HIS A 436 -19.28 9.55 -11.94
C HIS A 436 -18.65 8.14 -11.80
N PRO A 437 -17.91 7.64 -12.82
CA PRO A 437 -17.29 6.30 -12.80
C PRO A 437 -16.24 6.11 -11.70
N SER A 438 -15.51 7.16 -11.32
CA SER A 438 -14.56 7.11 -10.20
C SER A 438 -15.31 6.98 -8.86
N ILE A 439 -15.11 5.85 -8.18
CA ILE A 439 -15.72 5.54 -6.87
C ILE A 439 -15.29 6.58 -5.83
N MET A 440 -14.00 6.89 -5.77
CA MET A 440 -13.42 7.85 -4.82
C MET A 440 -14.07 9.24 -4.93
N LEU A 441 -14.23 9.74 -6.16
CA LEU A 441 -14.85 11.04 -6.41
C LEU A 441 -16.34 11.04 -6.09
N LYS A 442 -17.05 9.98 -6.50
CA LYS A 442 -18.48 9.79 -6.22
C LYS A 442 -18.73 9.80 -4.71
N GLU A 443 -17.92 9.07 -3.94
CA GLU A 443 -18.03 9.00 -2.48
C GLU A 443 -17.68 10.33 -1.80
N ALA A 444 -16.64 11.02 -2.27
CA ALA A 444 -16.26 12.33 -1.75
C ALA A 444 -17.37 13.38 -1.97
N SER A 445 -17.93 13.46 -3.19
CA SER A 445 -19.05 14.36 -3.50
C SER A 445 -20.30 14.03 -2.68
N ALA A 446 -20.64 12.74 -2.58
CA ALA A 446 -21.80 12.30 -1.82
C ALA A 446 -21.66 12.56 -0.32
N THR A 447 -20.44 12.41 0.23
CA THR A 447 -20.15 12.73 1.63
C THR A 447 -20.26 14.23 1.90
N PHE A 448 -19.75 15.06 0.99
CA PHE A 448 -19.84 16.52 1.11
C PHE A 448 -21.30 17.00 1.06
N LEU A 449 -22.09 16.58 0.06
CA LEU A 449 -23.49 16.95 -0.08
C LEU A 449 -24.34 16.44 1.10
N PHE A 450 -24.08 15.22 1.59
CA PHE A 450 -24.79 14.65 2.73
C PHE A 450 -24.48 15.40 4.04
N MET A 451 -23.23 15.79 4.26
CA MET A 451 -22.81 16.64 5.38
C MET A 451 -23.55 17.99 5.34
N LEU A 452 -23.65 18.65 4.18
CA LEU A 452 -24.42 19.90 4.03
C LEU A 452 -25.92 19.70 4.28
N CYS A 453 -26.43 18.49 4.06
CA CYS A 453 -27.81 18.09 4.37
C CYS A 453 -28.03 17.72 5.85
N LYS A 454 -27.05 17.96 6.74
CA LYS A 454 -27.04 17.47 8.14
C LYS A 454 -27.29 15.96 8.22
N GLU A 455 -26.73 15.22 7.27
CA GLU A 455 -26.87 13.76 7.18
C GLU A 455 -28.34 13.28 7.15
N ASN A 456 -29.22 14.12 6.61
CA ASN A 456 -30.65 13.80 6.45
C ASN A 456 -30.94 13.34 5.02
N ALA A 457 -31.41 12.09 4.89
CA ALA A 457 -31.73 11.48 3.60
C ALA A 457 -32.83 12.24 2.82
N GLY A 458 -33.86 12.75 3.53
CA GLY A 458 -34.92 13.53 2.90
C GLY A 458 -34.42 14.84 2.28
N ARG A 459 -33.57 15.57 3.00
CA ARG A 459 -32.90 16.77 2.48
C ARG A 459 -31.97 16.44 1.31
N MET A 460 -31.22 15.35 1.40
CA MET A 460 -30.36 14.90 0.30
C MET A 460 -31.19 14.65 -0.97
N VAL A 461 -32.28 13.89 -0.86
CA VAL A 461 -33.19 13.59 -1.98
C VAL A 461 -33.81 14.87 -2.55
N LYS A 462 -34.26 15.80 -1.71
CA LYS A 462 -34.79 17.10 -2.15
C LYS A 462 -33.82 17.87 -3.05
N TYR A 463 -32.53 17.87 -2.72
CA TYR A 463 -31.53 18.66 -3.43
C TYR A 463 -30.85 17.91 -4.59
N SER A 464 -30.86 16.59 -4.61
CA SER A 464 -30.13 15.79 -5.62
C SER A 464 -31.00 14.85 -6.46
N GLY A 465 -32.25 14.61 -6.06
CA GLY A 465 -33.10 13.56 -6.64
C GLY A 465 -32.70 12.17 -6.13
N LEU A 466 -33.68 11.29 -5.89
CA LEU A 466 -33.40 9.94 -5.38
C LEU A 466 -32.58 9.12 -6.40
N GLY A 467 -32.73 9.34 -7.71
CA GLY A 467 -31.93 8.66 -8.73
C GLY A 467 -30.43 8.85 -8.56
N ASN A 468 -29.98 10.09 -8.30
CA ASN A 468 -28.57 10.39 -8.06
C ASN A 468 -28.12 9.99 -6.64
N ALA A 469 -29.00 10.11 -5.64
CA ALA A 469 -28.67 9.82 -4.25
C ALA A 469 -28.74 8.32 -3.88
N ALA A 470 -29.46 7.50 -4.65
CA ALA A 470 -29.79 6.12 -4.30
C ALA A 470 -28.54 5.26 -4.06
N GLY A 471 -27.50 5.41 -4.88
CA GLY A 471 -26.25 4.66 -4.70
C GLY A 471 -25.62 4.88 -3.32
N MET A 472 -25.47 6.14 -2.90
CA MET A 472 -24.91 6.48 -1.58
C MET A 472 -25.86 6.14 -0.43
N LEU A 473 -27.16 6.43 -0.58
CA LEU A 473 -28.15 6.10 0.45
C LEU A 473 -28.26 4.58 0.66
N SER A 474 -28.09 3.79 -0.41
CA SER A 474 -28.03 2.33 -0.33
C SER A 474 -26.78 1.85 0.39
N LEU A 475 -25.60 2.36 0.02
CA LEU A 475 -24.32 2.05 0.69
C LEU A 475 -24.35 2.38 2.19
N ARG A 476 -25.05 3.44 2.59
CA ARG A 476 -25.23 3.84 4.00
C ARG A 476 -26.43 3.20 4.70
N GLY A 477 -27.19 2.32 4.03
CA GLY A 477 -28.36 1.65 4.62
C GLY A 477 -29.56 2.56 4.91
N LEU A 478 -29.65 3.72 4.25
CA LEU A 478 -30.66 4.77 4.47
C LEU A 478 -31.83 4.74 3.46
N MET A 479 -31.94 3.71 2.62
CA MET A 479 -33.02 3.56 1.62
C MET A 479 -34.38 3.17 2.22
N GLY A 480 -34.41 2.73 3.49
CA GLY A 480 -35.65 2.40 4.21
C GLY A 480 -36.12 3.57 5.05
N GLY A 481 -37.12 4.32 4.56
CA GLY A 481 -37.75 5.49 5.16
C GLY A 481 -37.43 5.79 6.64
N ALA A 482 -36.89 6.99 6.88
CA ALA A 482 -36.83 7.69 8.16
C ALA A 482 -36.51 6.83 9.40
N ARG A 483 -35.30 6.28 9.46
CA ARG A 483 -34.59 6.15 10.74
C ARG A 483 -33.25 6.84 10.64
N SER A 484 -33.14 7.97 11.32
CA SER A 484 -31.90 8.68 11.58
C SER A 484 -30.95 7.78 12.36
N VAL A 485 -29.84 7.39 11.76
CA VAL A 485 -28.70 6.83 12.48
C VAL A 485 -27.70 7.99 12.65
N GLY A 486 -27.43 8.40 13.90
CA GLY A 486 -26.36 9.36 14.22
C GLY A 486 -26.75 10.83 14.43
N ALA A 487 -27.94 11.14 14.93
CA ALA A 487 -28.35 12.53 15.21
C ALA A 487 -27.85 13.09 16.57
N GLU A 488 -26.76 12.57 17.14
CA GLU A 488 -26.31 12.95 18.49
C GLU A 488 -25.46 14.25 18.51
N ASP A 489 -24.94 14.72 17.37
CA ASP A 489 -24.03 15.90 17.31
C ASP A 489 -24.66 17.18 16.71
N TYR A 490 -25.95 17.17 16.37
CA TYR A 490 -26.58 18.31 15.68
C TYR A 490 -27.75 18.92 16.44
N SER A 491 -27.56 20.16 16.91
CA SER A 491 -28.60 20.93 17.59
C SER A 491 -29.87 21.08 16.72
N PRO A 492 -31.06 20.77 17.25
CA PRO A 492 -32.34 20.86 16.56
C PRO A 492 -32.86 22.29 16.64
N ASP A 493 -32.25 23.21 15.88
CA ASP A 493 -32.91 24.49 15.65
C ASP A 493 -32.59 25.12 14.27
N SER A 494 -33.66 25.72 13.74
CA SER A 494 -33.72 26.87 12.83
C SER A 494 -32.97 26.85 11.49
N SER A 495 -33.72 26.70 10.37
CA SER A 495 -33.55 27.44 9.08
C SER A 495 -34.24 26.79 7.86
N ASP A 496 -35.05 25.74 8.03
CA ASP A 496 -35.64 24.98 6.90
C ASP A 496 -37.06 25.43 6.52
N SER A 497 -37.32 26.75 6.56
CA SER A 497 -38.55 27.29 5.98
C SER A 497 -38.40 27.32 4.46
N ASP A 498 -39.19 26.51 3.76
CA ASP A 498 -39.27 26.50 2.30
C ASP A 498 -39.66 27.85 1.73
N THR A 499 -39.18 28.17 0.52
CA THR A 499 -39.65 29.37 -0.20
C THR A 499 -41.10 29.18 -0.60
N GLU A 500 -41.89 30.26 -0.59
CA GLU A 500 -43.30 30.19 -1.01
C GLU A 500 -43.43 29.64 -2.44
N GLU A 501 -42.53 30.02 -3.35
CA GLU A 501 -42.49 29.51 -4.72
C GLU A 501 -42.24 27.99 -4.84
N TYR A 502 -41.49 27.41 -3.91
CA TYR A 502 -41.22 25.96 -3.91
C TYR A 502 -42.39 25.17 -3.31
N LYS A 503 -43.06 25.71 -2.29
CA LYS A 503 -44.25 25.09 -1.68
C LYS A 503 -45.36 24.86 -2.70
N ASP A 504 -45.54 25.79 -3.63
CA ASP A 504 -46.55 25.71 -4.69
C ASP A 504 -46.36 24.53 -5.67
N VAL A 505 -45.14 23.98 -5.77
CA VAL A 505 -44.81 22.93 -6.74
C VAL A 505 -44.36 21.62 -6.10
N VAL A 506 -44.17 21.58 -4.78
CA VAL A 506 -43.67 20.39 -4.04
C VAL A 506 -44.45 19.12 -4.35
N GLU A 507 -45.78 19.20 -4.41
CA GLU A 507 -46.64 18.03 -4.66
C GLU A 507 -46.52 17.49 -6.08
N SER A 508 -46.02 18.32 -7.01
CA SER A 508 -45.83 17.96 -8.43
C SER A 508 -44.36 17.62 -8.77
N ILE A 509 -43.48 17.53 -7.77
CA ILE A 509 -42.08 17.12 -7.98
C ILE A 509 -41.98 15.61 -7.84
N ASN A 510 -41.46 14.93 -8.87
CA ASN A 510 -41.15 13.52 -8.79
C ASN A 510 -39.91 13.31 -7.89
N PRO A 511 -40.01 12.55 -6.78
CA PRO A 511 -38.89 12.34 -5.85
C PRO A 511 -37.69 11.62 -6.47
N VAL A 512 -37.91 10.81 -7.51
CA VAL A 512 -36.86 10.06 -8.23
C VAL A 512 -36.00 11.00 -9.05
N THR A 513 -36.64 11.84 -9.86
CA THR A 513 -35.95 12.76 -10.77
C THR A 513 -35.60 14.09 -10.10
N GLY A 514 -36.25 14.45 -8.99
CA GLY A 514 -36.10 15.74 -8.34
C GLY A 514 -36.65 16.92 -9.16
N CYS A 515 -37.45 16.62 -10.20
CA CYS A 515 -37.99 17.56 -11.17
C CYS A 515 -39.49 17.73 -11.03
N PHE A 516 -40.00 18.90 -11.38
CA PHE A 516 -41.41 19.13 -11.63
C PHE A 516 -41.89 18.29 -12.81
N GLU A 517 -42.93 17.50 -12.59
CA GLU A 517 -43.67 16.80 -13.63
C GLU A 517 -45.10 17.34 -13.67
N PRO A 518 -45.63 17.75 -14.83
CA PRO A 518 -47.03 18.13 -14.93
C PRO A 518 -47.91 16.92 -14.55
N PRO A 519 -49.02 17.14 -13.83
CA PRO A 519 -49.89 16.04 -13.39
C PRO A 519 -50.35 15.24 -14.61
N ARG A 520 -49.93 13.97 -14.69
CA ARG A 520 -50.47 13.03 -15.67
C ARG A 520 -51.90 12.72 -15.27
N ARG A 521 -52.81 12.65 -16.26
CA ARG A 521 -54.18 12.14 -16.04
C ARG A 521 -54.05 10.77 -15.38
N SER A 522 -54.73 10.57 -14.26
CA SER A 522 -54.66 9.31 -13.54
C SER A 522 -55.27 8.22 -14.43
N ALA A 523 -54.66 7.03 -14.47
CA ALA A 523 -55.25 5.88 -15.16
C ALA A 523 -56.63 5.49 -14.59
N THR A 524 -57.00 6.03 -13.42
CA THR A 524 -58.29 5.85 -12.74
C THR A 524 -59.32 6.94 -13.06
N ASP A 525 -58.99 7.93 -13.90
CA ASP A 525 -59.93 8.97 -14.30
C ASP A 525 -61.06 8.34 -15.13
N GLY A 526 -62.25 8.24 -14.53
CA GLY A 526 -63.45 7.61 -15.11
C GLY A 526 -63.89 6.30 -14.44
N MET A 527 -63.16 5.80 -13.44
CA MET A 527 -63.54 4.60 -12.67
C MET A 527 -64.40 4.98 -11.45
N THR A 528 -65.47 4.23 -11.19
CA THR A 528 -66.29 4.38 -9.98
C THR A 528 -65.53 3.91 -8.74
N ASP A 529 -65.94 4.35 -7.54
CA ASP A 529 -65.23 3.99 -6.30
C ASP A 529 -65.24 2.48 -6.03
N GLU A 530 -66.28 1.75 -6.45
CA GLU A 530 -66.31 0.29 -6.45
C GLU A 530 -65.27 -0.33 -7.41
N GLN A 531 -65.06 0.27 -8.58
CA GLN A 531 -64.04 -0.20 -9.53
C GLN A 531 -62.62 0.06 -9.01
N LYS A 532 -62.41 1.16 -8.25
CA LYS A 532 -61.15 1.43 -7.57
C LYS A 532 -60.87 0.41 -6.47
N GLU A 533 -61.87 0.00 -5.70
CA GLU A 533 -61.72 -1.07 -4.69
C GLU A 533 -61.43 -2.43 -5.33
N VAL A 534 -62.08 -2.77 -6.44
CA VAL A 534 -61.81 -4.03 -7.17
C VAL A 534 -60.40 -4.04 -7.75
N GLU A 535 -59.94 -2.93 -8.32
CA GLU A 535 -58.58 -2.85 -8.86
C GLU A 535 -57.52 -2.80 -7.75
N ALA A 536 -57.81 -2.17 -6.61
CA ALA A 536 -56.96 -2.22 -5.42
C ALA A 536 -56.86 -3.64 -4.85
N MET A 537 -57.97 -4.37 -4.77
CA MET A 537 -58.00 -5.79 -4.37
C MET A 537 -57.23 -6.67 -5.37
N ARG A 538 -57.34 -6.39 -6.68
CA ARG A 538 -56.54 -7.06 -7.71
C ARG A 538 -55.06 -6.77 -7.58
N LEU A 539 -54.68 -5.54 -7.24
CA LEU A 539 -53.29 -5.12 -7.02
C LEU A 539 -52.71 -5.78 -5.76
N ILE A 540 -53.48 -5.82 -4.67
CA ILE A 540 -53.11 -6.54 -3.43
C ILE A 540 -52.95 -8.02 -3.74
N GLY A 541 -53.89 -8.64 -4.46
CA GLY A 541 -53.77 -10.03 -4.90
C GLY A 541 -52.56 -10.25 -5.82
N SER A 542 -52.19 -9.27 -6.65
CA SER A 542 -51.00 -9.34 -7.52
C SER A 542 -49.70 -9.19 -6.71
N ILE A 543 -49.68 -8.36 -5.66
CA ILE A 543 -48.56 -8.22 -4.73
C ILE A 543 -48.41 -9.46 -3.86
N GLU A 544 -49.52 -10.00 -3.34
CA GLU A 544 -49.54 -11.26 -2.61
C GLU A 544 -49.08 -12.41 -3.48
N ASN A 545 -49.52 -12.48 -4.75
CA ASN A 545 -49.04 -13.46 -5.72
C ASN A 545 -47.56 -13.27 -6.06
N MET A 546 -47.02 -12.04 -6.11
CA MET A 546 -45.58 -11.78 -6.27
C MET A 546 -44.75 -12.16 -5.03
N ILE A 547 -45.33 -12.05 -3.83
CA ILE A 547 -44.69 -12.45 -2.57
C ILE A 547 -44.72 -13.98 -2.41
N LEU A 548 -45.84 -14.62 -2.78
CA LEU A 548 -46.02 -16.08 -2.79
C LEU A 548 -45.17 -16.76 -3.89
N ALA A 549 -45.01 -16.13 -5.06
CA ALA A 549 -44.17 -16.63 -6.16
C ALA A 549 -42.66 -16.57 -5.87
N LYS A 550 -42.23 -16.01 -4.73
CA LYS A 550 -40.80 -15.87 -4.35
C LYS A 550 -40.42 -16.62 -3.08
N ILE A 551 -41.26 -17.54 -2.59
CA ILE A 551 -40.88 -18.39 -1.45
C ILE A 551 -39.82 -19.39 -1.94
N PRO A 552 -38.56 -19.30 -1.46
CA PRO A 552 -37.52 -20.22 -1.89
C PRO A 552 -37.76 -21.63 -1.35
N GLU A 553 -37.39 -22.63 -2.14
CA GLU A 553 -37.40 -24.02 -1.70
C GLU A 553 -36.32 -24.29 -0.64
N VAL A 554 -36.52 -25.34 0.16
CA VAL A 554 -35.51 -25.83 1.09
C VAL A 554 -34.28 -26.30 0.32
N GLY A 555 -33.09 -25.88 0.75
CA GLY A 555 -31.81 -26.14 0.10
C GLY A 555 -31.31 -25.03 -0.81
N VAL A 556 -32.16 -24.05 -1.16
CA VAL A 556 -31.76 -22.89 -1.97
C VAL A 556 -30.88 -21.95 -1.16
N ARG A 557 -29.81 -21.44 -1.79
CA ARG A 557 -28.97 -20.37 -1.24
C ARG A 557 -29.60 -19.01 -1.51
N ILE A 558 -29.53 -18.14 -0.52
CA ILE A 558 -30.08 -16.79 -0.56
C ILE A 558 -29.01 -15.79 -0.11
N VAL A 559 -29.15 -14.55 -0.56
CA VAL A 559 -28.44 -13.41 0.02
C VAL A 559 -29.42 -12.38 0.52
N VAL A 560 -29.18 -11.85 1.71
CA VAL A 560 -30.01 -10.82 2.33
C VAL A 560 -29.21 -9.53 2.46
N LYS A 561 -29.78 -8.43 1.95
CA LYS A 561 -29.12 -7.11 1.89
C LYS A 561 -27.76 -7.15 1.16
N GLU A 562 -27.62 -8.00 0.15
CA GLU A 562 -26.43 -8.16 -0.71
C GLU A 562 -25.12 -8.61 -0.01
N ILE A 563 -25.11 -8.82 1.31
CA ILE A 563 -23.90 -9.17 2.07
C ILE A 563 -24.04 -10.41 2.95
N HIS A 564 -25.26 -10.84 3.24
CA HIS A 564 -25.50 -11.95 4.17
C HIS A 564 -25.97 -13.20 3.44
N PHE A 565 -25.07 -14.14 3.26
CA PHE A 565 -25.33 -15.43 2.62
C PHE A 565 -25.89 -16.45 3.60
N GLY A 566 -26.87 -17.23 3.15
CA GLY A 566 -27.44 -18.30 3.93
C GLY A 566 -28.11 -19.35 3.06
N THR A 567 -28.44 -20.48 3.68
CA THR A 567 -29.14 -21.59 3.04
C THR A 567 -30.49 -21.78 3.72
N VAL A 568 -31.56 -21.87 2.93
CA VAL A 568 -32.91 -22.14 3.45
C VAL A 568 -32.97 -23.59 3.91
N LYS A 569 -33.31 -23.82 5.17
CA LYS A 569 -33.40 -25.14 5.82
C LYS A 569 -34.83 -25.54 6.18
N TYR A 570 -35.74 -24.57 6.27
CA TYR A 570 -37.14 -24.81 6.60
C TYR A 570 -38.03 -23.75 5.94
N VAL A 571 -39.22 -24.17 5.49
CA VAL A 571 -40.26 -23.28 4.99
C VAL A 571 -41.58 -23.74 5.59
N GLY A 572 -42.21 -22.90 6.41
CA GLY A 572 -43.49 -23.24 7.01
C GLY A 572 -43.81 -22.45 8.30
N PRO A 573 -44.91 -22.78 8.97
CA PRO A 573 -45.31 -22.12 10.20
C PRO A 573 -44.40 -22.48 11.38
N VAL A 574 -44.34 -21.60 12.39
CA VAL A 574 -43.55 -21.78 13.63
C VAL A 574 -44.48 -21.64 14.83
N CYS A 575 -44.33 -22.50 15.83
CA CYS A 575 -45.25 -22.64 16.97
C CYS A 575 -45.32 -21.40 17.86
N ALA A 576 -44.30 -20.54 17.81
CA ALA A 576 -44.28 -19.26 18.51
C ALA A 576 -45.13 -18.17 17.82
N ASP A 577 -45.66 -18.43 16.61
CA ASP A 577 -46.49 -17.50 15.85
C ASP A 577 -47.92 -18.04 15.71
N ALA A 578 -48.85 -17.45 16.45
CA ALA A 578 -50.27 -17.84 16.44
C ALA A 578 -50.99 -17.53 15.11
N SER A 579 -50.36 -16.76 14.20
CA SER A 579 -50.95 -16.40 12.90
C SER A 579 -50.83 -17.48 11.83
N ASN A 580 -50.14 -18.60 12.10
CA ASN A 580 -49.83 -19.67 11.14
C ASN A 580 -49.14 -19.17 9.85
N ALA A 581 -48.46 -18.01 9.92
CA ALA A 581 -47.75 -17.42 8.80
C ALA A 581 -46.53 -18.26 8.39
N THR A 582 -46.14 -18.19 7.11
CA THR A 582 -44.95 -18.90 6.60
C THR A 582 -43.67 -18.20 7.02
N TRP A 583 -42.74 -18.96 7.60
CA TRP A 583 -41.39 -18.55 7.96
C TRP A 583 -40.35 -19.31 7.17
N LEU A 584 -39.25 -18.64 6.85
CA LEU A 584 -38.04 -19.24 6.30
C LEU A 584 -37.05 -19.48 7.44
N GLY A 585 -36.79 -20.74 7.77
CA GLY A 585 -35.66 -21.13 8.59
C GLY A 585 -34.40 -21.10 7.75
N VAL A 586 -33.44 -20.25 8.09
CA VAL A 586 -32.20 -20.02 7.34
C VAL A 586 -31.02 -20.36 8.25
N GLU A 587 -30.09 -21.15 7.72
CA GLU A 587 -28.74 -21.27 8.30
C GLU A 587 -27.82 -20.26 7.60
N TRP A 588 -27.25 -19.33 8.37
CA TRP A 588 -26.32 -18.33 7.85
C TRP A 588 -24.92 -18.92 7.68
N ASP A 589 -24.23 -18.49 6.62
CA ASP A 589 -22.83 -18.88 6.42
C ASP A 589 -21.92 -18.28 7.50
N ASP A 590 -22.26 -17.08 7.99
CA ASP A 590 -21.66 -16.47 9.19
C ASP A 590 -22.45 -16.88 10.45
N PRO A 591 -21.85 -17.66 11.37
CA PRO A 591 -22.52 -18.14 12.56
C PRO A 591 -22.86 -17.04 13.57
N THR A 592 -22.23 -15.86 13.51
CA THR A 592 -22.52 -14.74 14.43
C THR A 592 -23.85 -14.04 14.14
N ARG A 593 -24.38 -14.24 12.94
CA ARG A 593 -25.61 -13.59 12.46
C ARG A 593 -26.88 -14.26 12.97
N GLY A 594 -26.83 -15.57 13.19
CA GLY A 594 -28.00 -16.31 13.62
C GLY A 594 -28.33 -16.09 15.09
N LYS A 595 -29.39 -16.75 15.55
CA LYS A 595 -30.00 -16.58 16.87
C LYS A 595 -30.16 -17.89 17.63
N HIS A 596 -30.30 -19.01 16.90
CA HIS A 596 -30.65 -20.31 17.48
C HIS A 596 -30.08 -21.47 16.65
N ASP A 597 -30.29 -22.69 17.15
CA ASP A 597 -29.80 -23.94 16.57
C ASP A 597 -30.81 -24.61 15.60
N GLY A 598 -31.89 -23.89 15.30
CA GLY A 598 -33.02 -24.37 14.47
C GLY A 598 -34.22 -24.85 15.28
N SER A 599 -34.19 -24.67 16.61
CA SER A 599 -35.33 -24.85 17.50
C SER A 599 -35.90 -23.52 18.01
N ILE A 600 -37.23 -23.47 18.20
CA ILE A 600 -37.95 -22.38 18.88
C ILE A 600 -39.02 -23.02 19.77
N GLY A 601 -39.15 -22.54 21.01
CA GLY A 601 -40.22 -22.97 21.92
C GLY A 601 -40.21 -24.46 22.27
N GLY A 602 -39.03 -25.10 22.27
CA GLY A 602 -38.87 -26.53 22.53
C GLY A 602 -39.10 -27.45 21.32
N GLN A 603 -39.60 -26.92 20.19
CA GLN A 603 -39.76 -27.65 18.94
C GLN A 603 -38.57 -27.41 18.01
N ARG A 604 -38.00 -28.48 17.44
CA ARG A 604 -36.94 -28.40 16.41
C ARG A 604 -37.56 -28.43 15.02
N TYR A 605 -37.17 -27.48 14.17
CA TYR A 605 -37.61 -27.38 12.76
C TYR A 605 -36.53 -27.80 11.79
N PHE A 606 -35.28 -27.41 12.09
CA PHE A 606 -34.11 -27.81 11.31
C PHE A 606 -32.89 -27.93 12.22
N GLN A 607 -31.83 -28.52 11.70
CA GLN A 607 -30.54 -28.64 12.37
C GLN A 607 -29.54 -27.67 11.73
N THR A 608 -28.81 -26.94 12.56
CA THR A 608 -27.70 -26.09 12.12
C THR A 608 -26.34 -26.70 12.47
N SER A 609 -25.31 -26.25 11.77
CA SER A 609 -23.92 -26.64 11.99
C SER A 609 -23.28 -25.93 13.19
N SER A 610 -23.85 -24.81 13.64
CA SER A 610 -23.45 -24.09 14.86
C SER A 610 -24.69 -23.70 15.69
N PRO A 611 -24.63 -23.73 17.04
CA PRO A 611 -25.77 -23.46 17.93
C PRO A 611 -26.42 -22.08 17.75
N LYS A 612 -25.74 -21.12 17.12
CA LYS A 612 -26.25 -19.76 16.88
C LYS A 612 -26.33 -19.38 15.40
N SER A 613 -26.20 -20.31 14.47
CA SER A 613 -26.18 -19.98 13.03
C SER A 613 -27.57 -19.92 12.38
N GLY A 614 -28.63 -20.39 13.05
CA GLY A 614 -29.99 -20.42 12.51
C GLY A 614 -30.79 -19.15 12.79
N SER A 615 -31.69 -18.78 11.88
CA SER A 615 -32.71 -17.74 12.09
C SER A 615 -34.03 -18.12 11.41
N PHE A 616 -35.16 -17.72 11.98
CA PHE A 616 -36.43 -17.66 11.25
C PHE A 616 -36.66 -16.23 10.76
N ILE A 617 -36.87 -16.06 9.46
CA ILE A 617 -37.19 -14.77 8.83
C ILE A 617 -38.47 -14.89 8.00
N LYS A 618 -39.23 -13.80 7.88
CA LYS A 618 -40.39 -13.77 6.98
C LYS A 618 -39.92 -13.55 5.53
N PRO A 619 -40.61 -14.12 4.53
CA PRO A 619 -40.36 -13.78 3.12
C PRO A 619 -40.41 -12.26 2.93
N HIS A 620 -39.38 -11.69 2.28
CA HIS A 620 -39.23 -10.25 2.13
C HIS A 620 -38.46 -9.91 0.84
N PRO A 621 -38.76 -8.81 0.12
CA PRO A 621 -38.08 -8.43 -1.13
C PRO A 621 -36.56 -8.19 -1.02
N SER A 622 -36.04 -8.04 0.20
CA SER A 622 -34.60 -7.93 0.47
C SER A 622 -33.86 -9.27 0.42
N ILE A 623 -34.59 -10.38 0.31
CA ILE A 623 -34.04 -11.72 0.08
C ILE A 623 -33.88 -11.87 -1.43
N LYS A 624 -32.65 -12.05 -1.90
CA LYS A 624 -32.34 -12.31 -3.30
C LYS A 624 -32.01 -13.79 -3.49
N LEU A 625 -32.53 -14.32 -4.58
CA LEU A 625 -32.28 -15.69 -5.03
C LEU A 625 -31.20 -15.68 -6.11
N GLY A 626 -30.68 -16.87 -6.41
CA GLY A 626 -29.68 -17.03 -7.47
C GLY A 626 -30.24 -16.78 -8.86
N ILE A 627 -29.48 -16.07 -9.69
CA ILE A 627 -29.82 -15.77 -11.10
C ILE A 627 -29.12 -16.73 -12.06
N ASP A 628 -29.53 -16.69 -13.34
CA ASP A 628 -28.88 -17.48 -14.39
C ASP A 628 -27.46 -16.96 -14.65
N VAL A 629 -26.51 -17.87 -14.85
CA VAL A 629 -25.11 -17.52 -15.12
C VAL A 629 -24.93 -16.67 -16.40
N THR A 630 -25.82 -16.83 -17.39
CA THR A 630 -25.79 -16.04 -18.63
C THR A 630 -26.27 -14.62 -18.38
N GLU A 631 -27.31 -14.45 -17.57
CA GLU A 631 -27.79 -13.14 -17.11
C GLU A 631 -26.68 -12.42 -16.34
N ALA A 632 -26.03 -13.09 -15.39
CA ALA A 632 -24.88 -12.54 -14.65
C ALA A 632 -23.71 -12.15 -15.56
N LEU A 633 -23.43 -12.96 -16.59
CA LEU A 633 -22.40 -12.67 -17.59
C LEU A 633 -22.75 -11.44 -18.42
N GLU A 634 -23.99 -11.32 -18.86
CA GLU A 634 -24.47 -10.21 -19.68
C GLU A 634 -24.53 -8.91 -18.85
N GLU A 635 -25.02 -8.95 -17.61
CA GLU A 635 -24.99 -7.81 -16.68
C GLU A 635 -23.56 -7.27 -16.51
N LYS A 636 -22.57 -8.17 -16.34
CA LYS A 636 -21.19 -7.78 -16.05
C LYS A 636 -20.38 -7.35 -17.27
N TYR A 637 -20.53 -8.04 -18.40
CA TYR A 637 -19.69 -7.85 -19.57
C TYR A 637 -20.37 -7.11 -20.72
N CYS A 638 -21.70 -7.05 -20.75
CA CYS A 638 -22.46 -6.40 -21.82
C CYS A 638 -23.12 -5.08 -21.37
N GLY A 639 -23.42 -4.92 -20.07
CA GLY A 639 -23.99 -3.71 -19.47
C GLY A 639 -25.51 -3.62 -19.69
N SER A 640 -26.25 -3.18 -18.67
CA SER A 640 -27.71 -3.05 -18.70
C SER A 640 -28.16 -1.77 -19.45
N GLU A 641 -28.25 -1.85 -20.78
CA GLU A 641 -28.97 -0.85 -21.59
C GLU A 641 -29.98 -1.53 -22.51
N THR A 642 -30.87 -2.34 -21.95
CA THR A 642 -32.15 -2.63 -22.64
C THR A 642 -33.18 -1.67 -22.09
N ASN A 643 -33.46 -0.61 -22.83
CA ASN A 643 -34.66 0.19 -22.62
C ASN A 643 -35.87 -0.75 -22.78
N PRO A 644 -36.84 -0.77 -21.84
CA PRO A 644 -38.00 -1.65 -21.93
C PRO A 644 -38.81 -1.55 -23.24
N GLY A 645 -38.67 -0.44 -23.99
CA GLY A 645 -39.33 -0.23 -25.28
C GLY A 645 -38.67 -0.89 -26.49
N GLU A 646 -37.42 -1.37 -26.41
CA GLU A 646 -36.75 -2.00 -27.57
C GLU A 646 -37.23 -3.43 -27.83
N ALA A 647 -37.66 -4.16 -26.80
CA ALA A 647 -38.23 -5.49 -26.97
C ALA A 647 -39.59 -5.47 -27.71
N GLU A 648 -40.44 -4.46 -27.45
CA GLU A 648 -41.69 -4.25 -28.19
C GLU A 648 -41.44 -3.80 -29.65
N LEU A 649 -40.41 -3.00 -29.91
CA LEU A 649 -40.04 -2.56 -31.26
C LEU A 649 -39.56 -3.71 -32.17
N VAL A 650 -38.97 -4.77 -31.60
CA VAL A 650 -38.53 -5.97 -32.35
C VAL A 650 -39.72 -6.82 -32.79
N GLU A 651 -40.76 -6.98 -31.96
CA GLU A 651 -41.99 -7.67 -32.37
C GLU A 651 -42.77 -6.87 -33.43
N VAL A 652 -42.84 -5.54 -33.29
CA VAL A 652 -43.52 -4.65 -34.24
C VAL A 652 -42.79 -4.58 -35.60
N SER A 653 -41.45 -4.59 -35.60
CA SER A 653 -40.61 -4.63 -36.81
C SER A 653 -40.80 -5.93 -37.62
N THR A 654 -40.90 -7.06 -36.92
CA THR A 654 -41.08 -8.37 -37.55
C THR A 654 -42.49 -8.52 -38.13
N ALA A 655 -43.49 -7.90 -37.51
CA ALA A 655 -44.87 -7.88 -38.00
C ALA A 655 -45.10 -6.96 -39.21
N LEU A 656 -44.24 -5.95 -39.45
CA LEU A 656 -44.48 -4.89 -40.45
C LEU A 656 -43.62 -4.98 -41.72
N HIS A 657 -42.71 -5.96 -41.87
CA HIS A 657 -41.85 -6.12 -43.07
C HIS A 657 -41.22 -4.80 -43.55
N ALA A 658 -40.85 -3.89 -42.63
CA ALA A 658 -40.25 -2.61 -42.97
C ALA A 658 -38.72 -2.72 -42.97
N SER A 659 -38.11 -2.30 -44.08
CA SER A 659 -36.65 -2.21 -44.25
C SER A 659 -36.04 -1.31 -43.18
N LEU A 660 -35.17 -1.88 -42.35
CA LEU A 660 -34.45 -1.21 -41.27
C LEU A 660 -33.62 -0.02 -41.78
N TYR A 661 -33.83 1.14 -41.17
CA TYR A 661 -32.83 2.21 -41.13
C TYR A 661 -31.66 1.75 -40.26
N GLU A 662 -30.44 1.92 -40.77
CA GLU A 662 -29.18 1.76 -40.05
C GLU A 662 -29.23 2.49 -38.70
N THR A 663 -29.18 1.73 -37.61
CA THR A 663 -29.13 2.28 -36.24
C THR A 663 -27.77 2.00 -35.62
N VAL A 664 -27.12 3.10 -35.20
CA VAL A 664 -25.85 3.14 -34.48
C VAL A 664 -26.04 2.54 -33.08
N GLY A 665 -26.04 1.22 -32.98
CA GLY A 665 -26.22 0.48 -31.73
C GLY A 665 -25.84 -1.01 -31.83
N PHE A 666 -26.20 -1.65 -32.95
CA PHE A 666 -25.85 -3.05 -33.21
C PHE A 666 -24.33 -3.30 -33.34
N GLU A 667 -23.57 -2.30 -33.81
CA GLU A 667 -22.11 -2.42 -33.89
C GLU A 667 -21.46 -2.57 -32.51
N LYS A 668 -21.98 -1.90 -31.47
CA LYS A 668 -21.48 -2.01 -30.10
C LYS A 668 -21.83 -3.36 -29.47
N ILE A 669 -23.04 -3.87 -29.72
CA ILE A 669 -23.46 -5.21 -29.26
C ILE A 669 -22.63 -6.30 -29.94
N ASN A 670 -22.44 -6.22 -31.26
CA ASN A 670 -21.58 -7.15 -32.00
C ASN A 670 -20.12 -7.06 -31.58
N ALA A 671 -19.59 -5.85 -31.31
CA ALA A 671 -18.23 -5.69 -30.79
C ALA A 671 -18.07 -6.31 -29.39
N LYS A 672 -19.05 -6.13 -28.50
CA LYS A 672 -19.07 -6.74 -27.15
C LYS A 672 -19.20 -8.27 -27.21
N GLN A 673 -20.05 -8.81 -28.08
CA GLN A 673 -20.15 -10.26 -28.30
C GLN A 673 -18.87 -10.85 -28.93
N LYS A 674 -18.21 -10.10 -29.83
CA LYS A 674 -16.90 -10.47 -30.39
C LYS A 674 -15.80 -10.44 -29.32
N ALA A 675 -15.89 -9.52 -28.36
CA ALA A 675 -14.95 -9.46 -27.23
C ALA A 675 -15.08 -10.69 -26.32
N LEU A 676 -16.29 -11.15 -25.99
CA LEU A 676 -16.50 -12.36 -25.18
C LEU A 676 -15.85 -13.61 -25.79
N LYS A 677 -15.79 -13.72 -27.12
CA LYS A 677 -15.13 -14.85 -27.80
C LYS A 677 -13.60 -14.89 -27.58
N GLN A 678 -13.00 -13.80 -27.11
CA GLN A 678 -11.56 -13.68 -26.83
C GLN A 678 -11.24 -13.74 -25.33
N VAL A 679 -12.26 -13.72 -24.46
CA VAL A 679 -12.07 -13.71 -23.00
C VAL A 679 -11.64 -15.10 -22.52
N SER A 680 -10.42 -15.18 -21.99
CA SER A 680 -9.89 -16.39 -21.37
C SER A 680 -10.17 -16.48 -19.87
N VAL A 681 -10.39 -15.34 -19.21
CA VAL A 681 -10.62 -15.21 -17.77
C VAL A 681 -11.98 -14.59 -17.53
N ILE A 682 -12.88 -15.36 -16.92
CA ILE A 682 -14.24 -14.94 -16.60
C ILE A 682 -14.35 -14.78 -15.09
N GLU A 683 -14.66 -13.56 -14.67
CA GLU A 683 -14.84 -13.17 -13.29
C GLU A 683 -16.32 -12.97 -13.03
N LEU A 684 -16.95 -13.79 -12.21
CA LEU A 684 -18.36 -13.66 -11.81
C LEU A 684 -18.49 -13.67 -10.27
N VAL A 685 -17.54 -13.03 -9.60
CA VAL A 685 -17.51 -12.88 -8.14
C VAL A 685 -18.72 -12.10 -7.65
N ASN A 686 -19.45 -12.66 -6.68
CA ASN A 686 -20.60 -12.01 -6.04
C ASN A 686 -21.67 -11.51 -7.04
N CYS A 687 -21.88 -12.25 -8.13
CA CYS A 687 -22.89 -11.93 -9.15
C CYS A 687 -24.22 -12.64 -8.90
N ARG A 688 -24.41 -13.28 -7.73
CA ARG A 688 -25.60 -14.05 -7.34
C ARG A 688 -25.89 -15.21 -8.30
N VAL A 689 -24.89 -15.76 -8.98
CA VAL A 689 -25.08 -16.94 -9.85
C VAL A 689 -25.62 -18.09 -9.00
N GLY A 690 -26.77 -18.63 -9.38
CA GLY A 690 -27.38 -19.78 -8.71
C GLY A 690 -27.48 -21.01 -9.60
N HIS A 691 -27.66 -20.81 -10.90
CA HIS A 691 -27.93 -21.87 -11.88
C HIS A 691 -27.62 -21.38 -13.31
N GLY A 692 -27.98 -22.20 -14.30
CA GLY A 692 -27.88 -21.85 -15.72
C GLY A 692 -26.81 -22.63 -16.46
N LYS A 693 -26.50 -22.19 -17.68
CA LYS A 693 -25.52 -22.83 -18.56
C LYS A 693 -24.73 -21.81 -19.36
N LEU A 694 -23.40 -21.87 -19.27
CA LEU A 694 -22.53 -21.07 -20.14
C LEU A 694 -22.40 -21.74 -21.51
N SER A 695 -22.57 -20.95 -22.57
CA SER A 695 -22.44 -21.42 -23.96
C SER A 695 -20.97 -21.43 -24.38
N GLY A 696 -20.47 -22.62 -24.77
CA GLY A 696 -19.10 -22.78 -25.29
C GLY A 696 -18.84 -21.98 -26.58
N ASP A 697 -19.88 -21.73 -27.39
CA ASP A 697 -19.76 -20.94 -28.62
C ASP A 697 -19.54 -19.45 -28.34
N LYS A 698 -20.13 -18.95 -27.24
CA LYS A 698 -19.88 -17.58 -26.75
C LYS A 698 -18.50 -17.47 -26.09
N LEU A 699 -17.99 -18.55 -25.49
CA LEU A 699 -16.77 -18.58 -24.66
C LEU A 699 -15.77 -19.67 -25.09
N PRO A 700 -15.31 -19.69 -26.36
CA PRO A 700 -14.53 -20.79 -26.93
C PRO A 700 -13.08 -20.88 -26.45
N VAL A 701 -12.61 -19.88 -25.70
CA VAL A 701 -11.23 -19.78 -25.17
C VAL A 701 -11.17 -19.63 -23.65
N ALA A 702 -12.31 -19.75 -22.95
CA ALA A 702 -12.37 -19.63 -21.50
C ALA A 702 -11.55 -20.73 -20.82
N LYS A 703 -10.57 -20.31 -20.01
CA LYS A 703 -9.65 -21.17 -19.25
C LYS A 703 -9.82 -21.00 -17.75
N VAL A 704 -10.17 -19.80 -17.30
CA VAL A 704 -10.35 -19.45 -15.89
C VAL A 704 -11.79 -18.98 -15.69
N LEU A 705 -12.47 -19.57 -14.70
CA LEU A 705 -13.81 -19.15 -14.28
C LEU A 705 -13.83 -18.95 -12.77
N ASN A 706 -14.10 -17.73 -12.34
CA ASN A 706 -14.25 -17.38 -10.95
C ASN A 706 -15.73 -17.18 -10.60
N LEU A 707 -16.26 -18.07 -9.77
CA LEU A 707 -17.63 -18.08 -9.26
C LEU A 707 -17.63 -17.92 -7.72
N SER A 708 -16.59 -17.32 -7.14
CA SER A 708 -16.54 -17.08 -5.70
C SER A 708 -17.69 -16.20 -5.19
N HIS A 709 -18.14 -16.48 -3.97
CA HIS A 709 -19.20 -15.79 -3.24
C HIS A 709 -20.54 -15.73 -4.02
N ASN A 710 -20.99 -16.86 -4.56
CA ASN A 710 -22.26 -16.98 -5.29
C ASN A 710 -23.28 -17.86 -4.54
N LEU A 711 -24.41 -18.12 -5.20
CA LEU A 711 -25.57 -18.84 -4.66
C LEU A 711 -25.71 -20.26 -5.24
N ILE A 712 -24.59 -20.87 -5.65
CA ILE A 712 -24.57 -22.22 -6.22
C ILE A 712 -24.73 -23.23 -5.08
N SER A 713 -25.82 -24.01 -5.12
CA SER A 713 -26.22 -24.92 -4.03
C SER A 713 -25.78 -26.38 -4.19
N SER A 714 -25.32 -26.80 -5.38
CA SER A 714 -24.88 -28.19 -5.61
C SER A 714 -23.84 -28.34 -6.71
N TRP A 715 -23.07 -29.43 -6.63
CA TRP A 715 -22.06 -29.78 -7.62
C TRP A 715 -22.67 -30.12 -8.98
N LYS A 716 -23.87 -30.71 -9.01
CA LYS A 716 -24.62 -30.96 -10.25
C LYS A 716 -24.96 -29.66 -10.98
N ILE A 717 -25.38 -28.63 -10.25
CA ILE A 717 -25.68 -27.32 -10.85
C ILE A 717 -24.41 -26.71 -11.44
N LEU A 718 -23.31 -26.73 -10.69
CA LEU A 718 -22.01 -26.26 -11.17
C LEU A 718 -21.59 -27.01 -12.46
N ARG A 719 -21.79 -28.34 -12.50
CA ARG A 719 -21.49 -29.15 -13.68
C ARG A 719 -22.31 -28.73 -14.89
N GLY A 720 -23.57 -28.32 -14.69
CA GLY A 720 -24.43 -27.74 -15.72
C GLY A 720 -23.91 -26.40 -16.21
N ILE A 721 -23.53 -25.50 -15.30
CA ILE A 721 -22.99 -24.17 -15.61
C ILE A 721 -21.78 -24.27 -16.54
N VAL A 722 -20.81 -25.14 -16.23
CA VAL A 722 -19.54 -25.23 -16.95
C VAL A 722 -19.53 -26.25 -18.09
N ALA A 723 -20.69 -26.83 -18.44
CA ALA A 723 -20.72 -28.05 -19.23
C ALA A 723 -20.10 -27.96 -20.62
N ASP A 724 -20.24 -26.80 -21.27
CA ASP A 724 -19.76 -26.58 -22.64
C ASP A 724 -18.37 -25.92 -22.67
N LEU A 725 -17.75 -25.63 -21.51
CA LEU A 725 -16.45 -24.98 -21.41
C LEU A 725 -15.29 -25.97 -21.58
N THR A 726 -15.04 -26.38 -22.83
CA THR A 726 -14.07 -27.43 -23.20
C THR A 726 -12.60 -27.09 -22.92
N LYS A 727 -12.27 -25.83 -22.64
CA LYS A 727 -10.91 -25.37 -22.32
C LYS A 727 -10.72 -24.92 -20.87
N LEU A 728 -11.72 -25.09 -20.02
CA LEU A 728 -11.64 -24.70 -18.62
C LEU A 728 -10.52 -25.49 -17.91
N ARG A 729 -9.69 -24.78 -17.14
CA ARG A 729 -8.56 -25.33 -16.37
C ARG A 729 -8.57 -24.86 -14.93
N VAL A 730 -9.00 -23.63 -14.67
CA VAL A 730 -9.00 -23.01 -13.34
C VAL A 730 -10.42 -22.68 -12.94
N LEU A 731 -10.82 -23.10 -11.74
CA LEU A 731 -12.15 -22.87 -11.20
C LEU A 731 -12.06 -22.37 -9.75
N ASP A 732 -12.60 -21.19 -9.49
CA ASP A 732 -12.69 -20.62 -8.14
C ASP A 732 -14.14 -20.64 -7.66
N LEU A 733 -14.38 -21.30 -6.53
CA LEU A 733 -15.68 -21.52 -5.90
C LEU A 733 -15.71 -20.99 -4.46
N ARG A 734 -14.73 -20.21 -4.03
CA ARG A 734 -14.61 -19.74 -2.64
C ARG A 734 -15.92 -19.18 -2.10
N GLY A 735 -16.27 -19.50 -0.86
CA GLY A 735 -17.46 -18.96 -0.21
C GLY A 735 -18.82 -19.51 -0.70
N ASN A 736 -18.84 -20.55 -1.54
CA ASN A 736 -20.08 -21.26 -1.88
C ASN A 736 -20.35 -22.42 -0.90
N ARG A 737 -21.58 -22.94 -0.86
CA ARG A 737 -21.92 -24.15 -0.07
C ARG A 737 -22.61 -25.16 -0.98
N LEU A 738 -21.85 -26.16 -1.44
CA LEU A 738 -22.32 -27.12 -2.44
C LEU A 738 -22.70 -28.45 -1.78
N THR A 739 -23.89 -28.94 -2.10
CA THR A 739 -24.36 -30.28 -1.75
C THR A 739 -23.89 -31.32 -2.76
N TRP A 740 -23.74 -32.56 -2.30
CA TRP A 740 -23.17 -33.67 -3.08
C TRP A 740 -24.24 -34.48 -3.81
N GLU A 741 -23.95 -34.82 -5.06
CA GLU A 741 -24.68 -35.81 -5.83
C GLU A 741 -23.72 -36.83 -6.47
N PRO A 742 -24.08 -38.12 -6.55
CA PRO A 742 -23.23 -39.14 -7.15
C PRO A 742 -23.07 -38.92 -8.67
N GLY A 743 -21.87 -39.22 -9.20
CA GLY A 743 -21.58 -39.26 -10.63
C GLY A 743 -21.18 -37.94 -11.28
N VAL A 744 -20.95 -36.87 -10.51
CA VAL A 744 -20.47 -35.59 -11.03
C VAL A 744 -18.95 -35.60 -11.17
N VAL A 745 -18.41 -35.28 -12.35
CA VAL A 745 -16.97 -35.25 -12.64
C VAL A 745 -16.60 -34.03 -13.49
N PHE A 746 -15.43 -33.44 -13.20
CA PHE A 746 -14.83 -32.29 -13.87
C PHE A 746 -13.45 -32.66 -14.43
N PRO A 747 -13.38 -33.36 -15.58
CA PRO A 747 -12.15 -33.99 -16.07
C PRO A 747 -11.10 -33.00 -16.59
N LEU A 748 -11.47 -31.74 -16.83
CA LEU A 748 -10.60 -30.75 -17.48
C LEU A 748 -9.93 -29.79 -16.49
N VAL A 749 -10.47 -29.67 -15.28
CA VAL A 749 -10.02 -28.68 -14.29
C VAL A 749 -8.77 -29.20 -13.59
N GLN A 750 -7.74 -28.35 -13.54
CA GLN A 750 -6.41 -28.63 -12.98
C GLN A 750 -6.12 -27.78 -11.74
N GLU A 751 -6.78 -26.64 -11.60
CA GLU A 751 -6.65 -25.75 -10.45
C GLU A 751 -8.05 -25.47 -9.87
N LEU A 752 -8.23 -25.73 -8.58
CA LEU A 752 -9.50 -25.56 -7.89
C LEU A 752 -9.30 -24.78 -6.59
N ASP A 753 -10.11 -23.74 -6.40
CA ASP A 753 -10.20 -23.04 -5.13
C ASP A 753 -11.59 -23.23 -4.49
N VAL A 754 -11.63 -23.82 -3.31
CA VAL A 754 -12.81 -24.11 -2.49
C VAL A 754 -12.62 -23.63 -1.05
N CYS A 755 -11.87 -22.54 -0.85
CA CYS A 755 -11.72 -21.96 0.48
C CYS A 755 -13.08 -21.50 1.04
N ASN A 756 -13.27 -21.66 2.36
CA ASN A 756 -14.52 -21.33 3.04
C ASN A 756 -15.75 -21.92 2.34
N CYS A 757 -15.75 -23.22 2.07
CA CYS A 757 -16.88 -23.95 1.49
C CYS A 757 -17.58 -24.91 2.47
N ASN A 758 -17.15 -24.90 3.74
CA ASN A 758 -17.65 -25.77 4.82
C ASN A 758 -17.44 -27.27 4.54
N LEU A 759 -16.31 -27.61 3.91
CA LEU A 759 -15.96 -28.97 3.52
C LEU A 759 -15.41 -29.77 4.70
N THR A 760 -15.82 -31.03 4.81
CA THR A 760 -15.26 -32.01 5.74
C THR A 760 -14.10 -32.81 5.11
N TRP A 761 -13.46 -33.70 5.86
CA TRP A 761 -12.44 -34.60 5.32
C TRP A 761 -12.98 -35.54 4.23
N THR A 762 -14.17 -36.11 4.42
CA THR A 762 -14.82 -36.95 3.40
C THR A 762 -15.11 -36.17 2.13
N ASP A 763 -15.51 -34.91 2.26
CA ASP A 763 -15.73 -34.01 1.13
C ASP A 763 -14.44 -33.70 0.38
N PHE A 764 -13.35 -33.47 1.12
CA PHE A 764 -12.02 -33.29 0.54
C PHE A 764 -11.59 -34.50 -0.28
N LEU A 765 -11.77 -35.73 0.21
CA LEU A 765 -11.45 -36.94 -0.57
C LEU A 765 -12.32 -37.08 -1.83
N ARG A 766 -13.60 -36.70 -1.76
CA ARG A 766 -14.51 -36.68 -2.91
C ARG A 766 -14.08 -35.69 -3.99
N ILE A 767 -13.52 -34.54 -3.61
CA ILE A 767 -12.95 -33.58 -4.59
C ILE A 767 -11.90 -34.27 -5.46
N GLY A 768 -11.00 -35.06 -4.86
CA GLY A 768 -10.00 -35.80 -5.65
C GLY A 768 -10.62 -36.77 -6.66
N GLU A 769 -11.71 -37.44 -6.29
CA GLU A 769 -12.46 -38.33 -7.21
C GLU A 769 -13.17 -37.55 -8.33
N MET A 770 -13.67 -36.35 -8.04
CA MET A 770 -14.39 -35.50 -9.00
C MET A 770 -13.46 -34.75 -9.96
N PHE A 771 -12.22 -34.49 -9.54
CA PHE A 771 -11.22 -33.71 -10.28
C PHE A 771 -9.96 -34.56 -10.53
N PRO A 772 -10.01 -35.56 -11.44
CA PRO A 772 -8.95 -36.55 -11.60
C PRO A 772 -7.60 -35.99 -12.11
N ASP A 773 -7.63 -34.80 -12.73
CA ASP A 773 -6.45 -34.11 -13.28
C ASP A 773 -6.00 -32.92 -12.42
N LEU A 774 -6.46 -32.82 -11.17
CA LEU A 774 -6.15 -31.72 -10.27
C LEU A 774 -4.65 -31.69 -9.89
N ARG A 775 -4.05 -30.51 -10.03
CA ARG A 775 -2.66 -30.19 -9.70
C ARG A 775 -2.55 -29.18 -8.58
N GLU A 776 -3.45 -28.20 -8.53
CA GLU A 776 -3.46 -27.19 -7.47
C GLU A 776 -4.82 -27.14 -6.75
N LEU A 777 -4.79 -27.13 -5.42
CA LEU A 777 -5.98 -27.08 -4.58
C LEU A 777 -5.86 -26.06 -3.46
N GLY A 778 -6.66 -25.00 -3.52
CA GLY A 778 -6.94 -24.11 -2.40
C GLY A 778 -8.14 -24.63 -1.61
N CYS A 779 -7.96 -24.99 -0.34
CA CYS A 779 -9.02 -25.51 0.52
C CYS A 779 -8.89 -24.96 1.96
N ASP A 780 -8.46 -23.70 2.08
CA ASP A 780 -8.31 -23.02 3.35
C ASP A 780 -9.67 -22.77 4.03
N ASP A 781 -9.68 -22.62 5.35
CA ASP A 781 -10.87 -22.25 6.15
C ASP A 781 -12.05 -23.21 5.94
N ASN A 782 -11.79 -24.50 6.15
CA ASN A 782 -12.79 -25.57 6.06
C ASN A 782 -12.73 -26.44 7.34
N ARG A 783 -13.42 -27.57 7.35
CA ARG A 783 -13.45 -28.54 8.46
C ARG A 783 -12.70 -29.83 8.09
N VAL A 784 -11.63 -29.69 7.31
CA VAL A 784 -10.81 -30.82 6.85
C VAL A 784 -9.95 -31.32 8.01
N SER A 785 -10.27 -32.49 8.54
CA SER A 785 -9.51 -33.17 9.60
C SER A 785 -9.10 -34.56 9.13
N PRO A 786 -7.85 -34.76 8.69
CA PRO A 786 -7.39 -36.04 8.14
C PRO A 786 -7.58 -37.23 9.09
N ASP A 787 -8.09 -38.36 8.56
CA ASP A 787 -8.15 -39.64 9.28
C ASP A 787 -6.87 -40.46 9.01
N PRO A 788 -6.10 -40.85 10.05
CA PRO A 788 -4.92 -41.73 9.94
C PRO A 788 -5.13 -43.05 9.16
N ARG A 789 -6.35 -43.54 9.07
CA ARG A 789 -6.69 -44.81 8.39
C ARG A 789 -6.88 -44.65 6.88
N GLU A 790 -6.95 -43.42 6.38
CA GLU A 790 -7.35 -43.11 5.00
C GLU A 790 -6.18 -42.60 4.13
N SER A 791 -4.93 -42.80 4.53
CA SER A 791 -3.74 -42.41 3.74
C SER A 791 -3.72 -43.01 2.33
N GLU A 792 -4.06 -44.29 2.19
CA GLU A 792 -4.13 -44.95 0.87
C GLU A 792 -5.28 -44.41 0.01
N ILE A 793 -6.39 -44.02 0.65
CA ILE A 793 -7.52 -43.38 -0.05
C ILE A 793 -7.09 -42.00 -0.55
N LEU A 794 -6.45 -41.19 0.31
CA LEU A 794 -5.92 -39.88 -0.05
C LEU A 794 -4.97 -39.97 -1.26
N LYS A 795 -4.03 -40.90 -1.21
CA LYS A 795 -3.07 -41.15 -2.29
C LYS A 795 -3.74 -41.51 -3.62
N ARG A 796 -4.83 -42.30 -3.57
CA ARG A 796 -5.62 -42.65 -4.76
C ARG A 796 -6.48 -41.48 -5.26
N SER A 797 -7.05 -40.69 -4.35
CA SER A 797 -7.89 -39.53 -4.68
C SER A 797 -7.09 -38.39 -5.31
N PHE A 798 -5.84 -38.18 -4.91
CA PHE A 798 -5.01 -37.07 -5.40
C PHE A 798 -3.66 -37.54 -5.99
N PRO A 799 -3.67 -38.31 -7.10
CA PRO A 799 -2.45 -38.89 -7.66
C PRO A 799 -1.55 -37.87 -8.38
N LYS A 800 -2.10 -36.71 -8.75
CA LYS A 800 -1.44 -35.65 -9.55
C LYS A 800 -1.29 -34.31 -8.82
N LEU A 801 -1.72 -34.22 -7.56
CA LEU A 801 -1.71 -32.97 -6.82
C LEU A 801 -0.27 -32.55 -6.50
N GLU A 802 0.08 -31.35 -6.94
CA GLU A 802 1.41 -30.73 -6.83
C GLU A 802 1.41 -29.63 -5.77
N MET A 803 0.33 -28.83 -5.69
CA MET A 803 0.23 -27.73 -4.73
C MET A 803 -1.07 -27.81 -3.94
N ALA A 804 -0.96 -27.66 -2.62
CA ALA A 804 -2.12 -27.67 -1.73
C ALA A 804 -2.01 -26.59 -0.65
N SER A 805 -3.12 -25.88 -0.43
CA SER A 805 -3.31 -25.00 0.73
C SER A 805 -4.47 -25.54 1.57
N LEU A 806 -4.17 -25.87 2.82
CA LEU A 806 -5.09 -26.42 3.83
C LEU A 806 -5.03 -25.59 5.12
N SER A 807 -4.72 -24.30 5.02
CA SER A 807 -4.61 -23.40 6.16
C SER A 807 -5.96 -23.22 6.85
N LEU A 808 -5.99 -22.85 8.13
CA LEU A 808 -7.24 -22.64 8.88
C LEU A 808 -8.17 -23.88 8.91
N ASN A 809 -7.62 -25.08 8.79
CA ASN A 809 -8.35 -26.35 8.96
C ASN A 809 -7.93 -27.06 10.26
N PRO A 810 -8.75 -27.94 10.84
CA PRO A 810 -8.44 -28.66 12.08
C PRO A 810 -7.44 -29.82 11.87
N ILE A 811 -6.16 -29.50 11.62
CA ILE A 811 -5.04 -30.44 11.40
C ILE A 811 -4.05 -30.36 12.58
N SER A 812 -4.58 -30.44 13.81
CA SER A 812 -3.81 -30.13 15.02
C SER A 812 -2.87 -31.23 15.52
N LYS A 813 -3.10 -32.48 15.09
CA LYS A 813 -2.35 -33.67 15.54
C LYS A 813 -1.27 -34.07 14.53
N ALA A 814 -0.14 -34.57 15.04
CA ALA A 814 0.96 -35.08 14.21
C ALA A 814 0.52 -36.17 13.22
N GLU A 815 -0.34 -37.10 13.66
CA GLU A 815 -0.87 -38.16 12.79
C GLU A 815 -1.69 -37.62 11.62
N HIS A 816 -2.39 -36.49 11.80
CA HIS A 816 -3.14 -35.86 10.69
C HIS A 816 -2.18 -35.27 9.65
N PHE A 817 -1.11 -34.60 10.10
CA PHE A 817 -0.09 -34.05 9.22
C PHE A 817 0.68 -35.17 8.47
N LYS A 818 0.96 -36.27 9.16
CA LYS A 818 1.58 -37.47 8.59
C LYS A 818 0.77 -38.07 7.44
N VAL A 819 -0.56 -38.11 7.54
CA VAL A 819 -1.46 -38.59 6.47
C VAL A 819 -1.25 -37.80 5.17
N LEU A 820 -1.11 -36.47 5.27
CA LEU A 820 -0.83 -35.62 4.10
C LEU A 820 0.51 -35.97 3.43
N GLY A 821 1.44 -36.55 4.20
CA GLY A 821 2.73 -37.07 3.72
C GLY A 821 2.62 -38.19 2.70
N SER A 822 1.45 -38.85 2.58
CA SER A 822 1.22 -39.91 1.59
C SER A 822 1.02 -39.40 0.15
N LEU A 823 0.85 -38.08 -0.03
CA LEU A 823 0.62 -37.47 -1.33
C LEU A 823 1.86 -37.60 -2.25
N PRO A 824 1.75 -38.30 -3.38
CA PRO A 824 2.92 -38.81 -4.09
C PRO A 824 3.66 -37.76 -4.95
N LYS A 825 2.99 -36.66 -5.33
CA LYS A 825 3.53 -35.62 -6.21
C LYS A 825 3.52 -34.21 -5.62
N LEU A 826 3.16 -34.10 -4.34
CA LEU A 826 3.02 -32.79 -3.70
C LEU A 826 4.39 -32.11 -3.59
N THR A 827 4.56 -30.95 -4.22
CA THR A 827 5.77 -30.13 -4.23
C THR A 827 5.66 -28.92 -3.31
N SER A 828 4.44 -28.41 -3.08
CA SER A 828 4.19 -27.25 -2.22
C SER A 828 3.00 -27.48 -1.30
N LEU A 829 3.19 -27.31 0.01
CA LEU A 829 2.16 -27.44 1.02
C LEU A 829 2.11 -26.21 1.93
N ARG A 830 0.91 -25.64 2.08
CA ARG A 830 0.62 -24.60 3.08
C ARG A 830 -0.40 -25.11 4.09
N VAL A 831 -0.03 -25.07 5.37
CA VAL A 831 -0.85 -25.48 6.51
C VAL A 831 -0.66 -24.46 7.64
N MET A 832 -1.00 -23.20 7.37
CA MET A 832 -0.87 -22.14 8.37
C MET A 832 -2.07 -22.14 9.32
N ASN A 833 -1.83 -21.89 10.60
CA ASN A 833 -2.89 -21.76 11.60
C ASN A 833 -3.90 -22.92 11.57
N VAL A 834 -3.38 -24.14 11.56
CA VAL A 834 -4.16 -25.38 11.60
C VAL A 834 -4.19 -26.00 13.01
N GLY A 835 -3.55 -25.31 13.97
CA GLY A 835 -3.37 -25.77 15.35
C GLY A 835 -2.34 -26.90 15.49
N LEU A 836 -1.43 -27.09 14.53
CA LEU A 836 -0.44 -28.16 14.55
C LEU A 836 0.53 -27.99 15.73
N THR A 837 0.54 -28.95 16.65
CA THR A 837 1.37 -28.89 17.87
C THR A 837 2.70 -29.62 17.74
N SER A 838 2.75 -30.68 16.94
CA SER A 838 3.94 -31.50 16.75
C SER A 838 3.97 -32.13 15.35
N VAL A 839 5.17 -32.42 14.87
CA VAL A 839 5.40 -33.10 13.58
C VAL A 839 5.98 -34.48 13.86
N LYS A 840 5.46 -35.51 13.18
CA LYS A 840 6.04 -36.86 13.16
C LYS A 840 5.89 -37.45 11.77
N LEU A 841 6.98 -37.91 11.17
CA LEU A 841 7.03 -38.37 9.78
C LEU A 841 7.74 -39.73 9.66
N ASP A 842 7.31 -40.50 8.67
CA ASP A 842 8.05 -41.69 8.21
C ASP A 842 9.12 -41.29 7.17
N GLU A 843 10.15 -42.12 6.97
CA GLU A 843 11.25 -41.84 6.02
C GLU A 843 10.80 -41.54 4.58
N ASP A 844 9.67 -42.12 4.16
CA ASP A 844 9.12 -41.97 2.81
C ASP A 844 7.98 -40.94 2.73
N SER A 845 7.75 -40.18 3.81
CA SER A 845 6.73 -39.12 3.84
C SER A 845 7.14 -37.96 2.94
N PHE A 846 6.19 -37.42 2.19
CA PHE A 846 6.37 -36.27 1.30
C PHE A 846 7.49 -36.46 0.27
N PRO A 847 7.36 -37.44 -0.65
CA PRO A 847 8.47 -37.86 -1.54
C PRO A 847 8.96 -36.76 -2.51
N CYS A 848 8.15 -35.73 -2.79
CA CYS A 848 8.48 -34.65 -3.72
C CYS A 848 8.35 -33.24 -3.13
N LEU A 849 8.10 -33.10 -1.83
CA LEU A 849 7.80 -31.80 -1.23
C LEU A 849 9.04 -30.91 -1.18
N GLU A 850 9.01 -29.78 -1.88
CA GLU A 850 10.10 -28.82 -1.96
C GLU A 850 9.85 -27.57 -1.10
N SER A 851 8.58 -27.19 -0.92
CA SER A 851 8.19 -25.98 -0.17
C SER A 851 7.13 -26.30 0.88
N LEU A 852 7.43 -26.04 2.14
CA LEU A 852 6.51 -26.22 3.26
C LEU A 852 6.31 -24.90 4.01
N ASN A 853 5.05 -24.54 4.25
CA ASN A 853 4.70 -23.44 5.14
C ASN A 853 3.79 -23.93 6.27
N ILE A 854 4.36 -23.96 7.47
CA ILE A 854 3.74 -24.36 8.74
C ILE A 854 3.67 -23.16 9.71
N SER A 855 3.77 -21.93 9.19
CA SER A 855 3.75 -20.71 10.03
C SER A 855 2.44 -20.59 10.83
N ASP A 856 2.49 -19.87 11.95
CA ASP A 856 1.33 -19.61 12.83
C ASP A 856 0.73 -20.91 13.38
N ASN A 857 1.58 -21.86 13.77
CA ASN A 857 1.16 -23.09 14.45
C ASN A 857 1.84 -23.18 15.83
N PRO A 858 1.18 -23.76 16.85
CA PRO A 858 1.70 -23.90 18.20
C PRO A 858 2.77 -25.01 18.34
N ILE A 859 3.77 -25.02 17.46
CA ILE A 859 4.93 -25.92 17.51
C ILE A 859 5.98 -25.33 18.46
N ASP A 860 6.26 -26.03 19.55
CA ASP A 860 7.17 -25.59 20.63
C ASP A 860 8.43 -26.46 20.80
N SER A 861 8.57 -27.52 20.01
CA SER A 861 9.61 -28.54 20.17
C SER A 861 10.58 -28.61 18.98
N TRP A 862 11.88 -28.66 19.28
CA TRP A 862 12.93 -28.89 18.27
C TRP A 862 12.86 -30.28 17.64
N GLU A 863 12.30 -31.28 18.34
CA GLU A 863 12.04 -32.61 17.79
C GLU A 863 11.14 -32.53 16.54
N SER A 864 10.13 -31.66 16.54
CA SER A 864 9.27 -31.44 15.37
C SER A 864 10.04 -30.84 14.19
N VAL A 865 11.09 -30.04 14.44
CA VAL A 865 11.97 -29.51 13.40
C VAL A 865 12.90 -30.59 12.86
N ASP A 866 13.41 -31.46 13.74
CA ASP A 866 14.26 -32.60 13.35
C ASP A 866 13.50 -33.58 12.43
N GLU A 867 12.22 -33.81 12.71
CA GLU A 867 11.34 -34.66 11.88
C GLU A 867 11.19 -34.14 10.45
N LEU A 868 11.24 -32.81 10.22
CA LEU A 868 11.24 -32.23 8.87
C LEU A 868 12.51 -32.58 8.08
N GLY A 869 13.61 -32.93 8.76
CA GLY A 869 14.83 -33.43 8.15
C GLY A 869 14.64 -34.72 7.36
N LYS A 870 13.59 -35.51 7.64
CA LYS A 870 13.23 -36.73 6.90
C LYS A 870 12.73 -36.44 5.47
N VAL A 871 12.20 -35.24 5.22
CA VAL A 871 11.67 -34.83 3.90
C VAL A 871 12.82 -34.42 2.98
N ARG A 872 13.42 -35.39 2.28
CA ARG A 872 14.70 -35.20 1.56
C ARG A 872 14.67 -34.14 0.45
N SER A 873 13.51 -33.87 -0.13
CA SER A 873 13.33 -32.87 -1.20
C SER A 873 13.12 -31.44 -0.70
N LEU A 874 12.99 -31.23 0.62
CA LEU A 874 12.59 -29.94 1.19
C LEU A 874 13.66 -28.86 1.00
N LYS A 875 13.37 -27.83 0.21
CA LYS A 875 14.28 -26.71 -0.08
C LYS A 875 13.85 -25.42 0.62
N SER A 876 12.55 -25.19 0.78
CA SER A 876 11.98 -23.97 1.34
C SER A 876 11.08 -24.27 2.52
N LEU A 877 11.33 -23.64 3.67
CA LEU A 877 10.56 -23.81 4.89
C LEU A 877 10.17 -22.45 5.46
N ARG A 878 8.89 -22.32 5.81
CA ARG A 878 8.37 -21.20 6.58
C ARG A 878 7.72 -21.71 7.85
N LEU A 879 8.14 -21.18 8.99
CA LEU A 879 7.67 -21.56 10.33
C LEU A 879 7.59 -20.33 11.26
N ARG A 880 7.28 -19.15 10.70
CA ARG A 880 7.11 -17.91 11.49
C ARG A 880 5.98 -18.08 12.51
N LEU A 881 6.03 -17.32 13.61
CA LEU A 881 5.01 -17.36 14.66
C LEU A 881 4.81 -18.77 15.26
N CYS A 882 5.84 -19.62 15.22
CA CYS A 882 5.87 -20.89 15.97
C CYS A 882 6.59 -20.68 17.30
N PRO A 883 6.05 -21.13 18.44
CA PRO A 883 6.68 -20.99 19.76
C PRO A 883 8.12 -21.52 19.88
N VAL A 884 8.50 -22.50 19.05
CA VAL A 884 9.89 -23.00 18.95
C VAL A 884 10.89 -21.90 18.59
N LEU A 885 10.43 -20.82 17.97
CA LEU A 885 11.22 -19.62 17.65
C LEU A 885 11.20 -18.55 18.75
N THR A 886 10.18 -18.55 19.64
CA THR A 886 9.93 -17.48 20.61
C THR A 886 10.51 -17.75 22.00
N GLN A 887 11.44 -18.71 22.14
CA GLN A 887 12.26 -18.77 23.35
C GLN A 887 13.22 -17.56 23.48
N GLU A 888 13.27 -16.69 22.47
CA GLU A 888 13.84 -15.34 22.54
C GLU A 888 12.83 -14.33 21.98
N SER A 889 12.68 -13.20 22.65
CA SER A 889 11.43 -12.45 22.79
C SER A 889 11.19 -11.32 21.78
N ASP A 890 11.30 -11.55 20.45
CA ASP A 890 11.02 -10.42 19.52
C ASP A 890 10.59 -10.72 18.06
N GLY A 891 10.02 -11.90 17.76
CA GLY A 891 9.38 -12.14 16.45
C GLY A 891 10.32 -12.19 15.21
N THR A 892 11.54 -11.69 15.32
CA THR A 892 12.66 -11.91 14.40
C THR A 892 13.30 -13.24 14.78
N LEU A 893 13.59 -14.12 13.80
CA LEU A 893 14.42 -15.29 14.11
C LEU A 893 15.76 -14.79 14.63
N SER A 894 16.07 -15.05 15.89
CA SER A 894 17.43 -14.86 16.36
C SER A 894 18.39 -15.64 15.45
N HIS A 895 19.59 -15.09 15.23
CA HIS A 895 20.65 -15.77 14.47
C HIS A 895 20.83 -17.23 14.95
N LEU A 896 20.71 -17.45 16.27
CA LEU A 896 20.78 -18.76 16.91
C LEU A 896 19.69 -19.73 16.45
N SER A 897 18.45 -19.25 16.32
CA SER A 897 17.32 -20.06 15.82
C SER A 897 17.53 -20.41 14.34
N THR A 898 18.00 -19.45 13.55
CA THR A 898 18.36 -19.67 12.13
C THR A 898 19.45 -20.74 11.98
N CYS A 899 20.55 -20.61 12.72
CA CYS A 899 21.63 -21.61 12.74
C CYS A 899 21.11 -23.00 13.14
N SER A 900 20.26 -23.07 14.17
CA SER A 900 19.69 -24.32 14.65
C SER A 900 18.81 -25.00 13.59
N ILE A 901 17.97 -24.26 12.89
CA ILE A 901 17.09 -24.83 11.84
C ILE A 901 17.91 -25.31 10.65
N LEU A 902 18.85 -24.50 10.16
CA LEU A 902 19.69 -24.84 9.01
C LEU A 902 20.59 -26.06 9.29
N ALA A 903 21.05 -26.22 10.53
CA ALA A 903 21.85 -27.36 10.96
C ALA A 903 21.02 -28.64 11.20
N ARG A 904 19.75 -28.51 11.59
CA ARG A 904 18.83 -29.64 11.79
C ARG A 904 18.21 -30.15 10.48
N VAL A 905 17.97 -29.26 9.51
CA VAL A 905 17.36 -29.58 8.20
C VAL A 905 18.37 -29.34 7.07
N LEU A 906 19.22 -30.34 6.83
CA LEU A 906 20.44 -30.25 6.00
C LEU A 906 20.21 -29.95 4.50
N GLN A 907 18.99 -30.12 4.00
CA GLN A 907 18.61 -29.90 2.61
C GLN A 907 18.06 -28.48 2.32
N LEU A 908 17.79 -27.70 3.37
CA LEU A 908 17.05 -26.43 3.28
C LEU A 908 17.86 -25.26 2.69
N THR A 909 17.47 -24.69 1.56
CA THR A 909 18.15 -23.53 0.95
C THR A 909 17.46 -22.20 1.20
N LYS A 910 16.19 -22.22 1.64
CA LYS A 910 15.39 -21.03 1.90
C LYS A 910 14.63 -21.18 3.21
N LEU A 911 14.80 -20.22 4.11
CA LEU A 911 14.14 -20.21 5.43
C LEU A 911 13.41 -18.88 5.62
N ASN A 912 12.10 -18.95 5.91
CA ASN A 912 11.22 -17.80 6.20
C ASN A 912 11.18 -16.69 5.15
N GLY A 913 11.63 -16.96 3.92
CA GLY A 913 11.68 -16.01 2.81
C GLY A 913 13.10 -15.67 2.37
N THR A 914 14.08 -15.85 3.26
CA THR A 914 15.51 -15.59 3.03
C THR A 914 16.17 -16.79 2.38
N VAL A 915 16.95 -16.56 1.33
CA VAL A 915 17.77 -17.59 0.67
C VAL A 915 19.12 -17.63 1.37
N TYR A 916 19.61 -18.83 1.67
CA TYR A 916 20.91 -19.05 2.32
C TYR A 916 21.86 -19.73 1.32
N PRO A 917 22.80 -18.97 0.71
CA PRO A 917 23.84 -19.52 -0.13
C PRO A 917 24.69 -20.57 0.61
N ALA A 918 25.42 -21.39 -0.15
CA ALA A 918 26.23 -22.48 0.41
C ALA A 918 27.23 -22.01 1.49
N GLN A 919 27.79 -20.81 1.34
CA GLN A 919 28.74 -20.23 2.27
C GLN A 919 28.09 -19.77 3.59
N GLU A 920 27.00 -19.00 3.52
CA GLU A 920 26.26 -18.60 4.72
C GLU A 920 25.70 -19.81 5.48
N ARG A 921 25.26 -20.84 4.74
CA ARG A 921 24.86 -22.10 5.33
C ARG A 921 26.03 -22.78 6.06
N HIS A 922 27.22 -22.81 5.44
CA HIS A 922 28.42 -23.36 6.08
C HIS A 922 28.71 -22.65 7.41
N TYR A 923 28.65 -21.31 7.45
CA TYR A 923 28.81 -20.55 8.68
C TYR A 923 27.71 -20.86 9.71
N ALA A 924 26.45 -20.93 9.29
CA ALA A 924 25.34 -21.24 10.18
C ALA A 924 25.45 -22.64 10.82
N GLU A 925 25.87 -23.63 10.04
CA GLU A 925 26.15 -24.99 10.51
C GLU A 925 27.35 -25.03 11.48
N TRP A 926 28.40 -24.26 11.20
CA TRP A 926 29.58 -24.15 12.05
C TRP A 926 29.28 -23.46 13.38
N ASP A 927 28.48 -22.39 13.36
CA ASP A 927 28.00 -21.71 14.56
C ASP A 927 27.16 -22.65 15.43
N TYR A 928 26.31 -23.47 14.82
CA TYR A 928 25.56 -24.51 15.55
C TYR A 928 26.48 -25.54 16.22
N LEU A 929 27.56 -25.98 15.55
CA LEU A 929 28.56 -26.87 16.14
C LEU A 929 29.24 -26.21 17.36
N ARG A 930 29.67 -24.94 17.24
CA ARG A 930 30.30 -24.17 18.32
C ARG A 930 29.37 -23.97 19.51
N LEU A 931 28.10 -23.61 19.27
CA LEU A 931 27.10 -23.38 20.32
C LEU A 931 26.88 -24.63 21.19
N ASN A 932 26.94 -25.82 20.58
CA ASN A 932 26.69 -27.09 21.26
C ASN A 932 27.97 -27.87 21.60
N ALA A 933 29.17 -27.30 21.36
CA ALA A 933 30.46 -27.98 21.58
C ALA A 933 30.65 -28.42 23.04
N HIS A 934 30.30 -27.57 24.00
CA HIS A 934 30.39 -27.91 25.42
C HIS A 934 29.48 -29.10 25.79
N ALA A 935 28.22 -29.07 25.33
CA ALA A 935 27.26 -30.15 25.56
C ALA A 935 27.73 -31.46 24.88
N TYR A 936 28.29 -31.37 23.68
CA TYR A 936 28.88 -32.50 22.97
C TYR A 936 30.03 -33.13 23.75
N TYR A 937 31.04 -32.36 24.17
CA TYR A 937 32.19 -32.91 24.89
C TYR A 937 31.83 -33.45 26.27
N ALA A 938 30.90 -32.81 26.98
CA ALA A 938 30.34 -33.34 28.22
C ALA A 938 29.58 -34.67 28.00
N SER A 939 28.95 -34.84 26.83
CA SER A 939 28.25 -36.09 26.50
C SER A 939 29.19 -37.29 26.34
N LEU A 940 30.46 -37.07 25.98
CA LEU A 940 31.45 -38.13 25.77
C LEU A 940 31.92 -38.81 27.08
N GLU A 941 31.56 -38.26 28.25
CA GLU A 941 31.95 -38.79 29.56
C GLU A 941 31.18 -40.06 29.96
N SER A 942 29.99 -40.30 29.39
CA SER A 942 29.21 -41.52 29.64
C SER A 942 28.36 -41.93 28.45
N SER A 943 28.12 -43.24 28.26
CA SER A 943 27.28 -43.74 27.17
C SER A 943 25.86 -43.17 27.19
N SER A 944 25.26 -43.03 28.38
CA SER A 944 23.91 -42.47 28.55
C SER A 944 23.81 -40.99 28.17
N SER A 945 24.83 -40.19 28.46
CA SER A 945 24.86 -38.77 28.08
C SER A 945 25.04 -38.60 26.59
N LYS A 946 25.85 -39.46 25.96
CA LYS A 946 26.04 -39.51 24.50
C LYS A 946 24.73 -39.82 23.77
N ASP A 947 23.99 -40.83 24.22
CA ASP A 947 22.69 -41.19 23.63
C ASP A 947 21.62 -40.11 23.82
N LYS A 948 21.67 -39.37 24.93
CA LYS A 948 20.80 -38.21 25.15
C LYS A 948 21.12 -37.07 24.16
N PHE A 949 22.40 -36.71 24.06
CA PHE A 949 22.83 -35.65 23.14
C PHE A 949 22.53 -35.99 21.68
N GLN A 950 22.73 -37.25 21.27
CA GLN A 950 22.42 -37.69 19.92
C GLN A 950 20.93 -37.62 19.58
N ARG A 951 20.04 -37.80 20.57
CA ARG A 951 18.59 -37.59 20.37
C ARG A 951 18.20 -36.13 20.27
N GLU A 952 18.85 -35.24 21.04
CA GLU A 952 18.59 -33.80 21.03
C GLU A 952 19.20 -33.10 19.79
N HIS A 953 20.27 -33.67 19.21
CA HIS A 953 20.98 -33.13 18.05
C HIS A 953 21.28 -34.23 16.99
N PRO A 954 20.26 -34.74 16.28
CA PRO A 954 20.39 -35.92 15.40
C PRO A 954 21.38 -35.75 14.23
N THR A 955 21.58 -34.52 13.75
CA THR A 955 22.46 -34.20 12.62
C THR A 955 23.90 -33.85 13.06
N PHE A 956 24.18 -33.73 14.36
CA PHE A 956 25.46 -33.23 14.86
C PHE A 956 26.66 -34.05 14.36
N GLY A 957 26.55 -35.39 14.40
CA GLY A 957 27.60 -36.27 13.91
C GLY A 957 27.86 -36.13 12.41
N LYS A 958 26.82 -35.89 11.60
CA LYS A 958 26.96 -35.64 10.15
C LYS A 958 27.67 -34.31 9.90
N LEU A 959 27.39 -33.29 10.71
CA LEU A 959 28.04 -31.98 10.62
C LEU A 959 29.51 -32.05 11.03
N ILE A 960 29.87 -32.84 12.06
CA ILE A 960 31.27 -33.11 12.40
C ILE A 960 31.99 -33.79 11.23
N GLN A 961 31.37 -34.78 10.59
CA GLN A 961 31.97 -35.44 9.43
C GLN A 961 32.18 -34.47 8.26
N LYS A 962 31.30 -33.47 8.11
CA LYS A 962 31.37 -32.47 7.04
C LYS A 962 32.40 -31.38 7.29
N HIS A 963 32.46 -30.84 8.52
CA HIS A 963 33.24 -29.63 8.84
C HIS A 963 34.42 -29.86 9.80
N GLY A 964 34.48 -31.01 10.47
CA GLY A 964 35.45 -31.31 11.53
C GLY A 964 34.87 -31.15 12.94
N GLU A 965 35.65 -31.56 13.96
CA GLU A 965 35.25 -31.40 15.37
C GLU A 965 35.29 -29.92 15.79
N PRO A 966 34.32 -29.44 16.59
CA PRO A 966 34.34 -28.08 17.13
C PRO A 966 35.44 -27.92 18.20
N PRO A 967 35.98 -26.69 18.43
CA PRO A 967 37.06 -26.48 19.40
C PRO A 967 36.68 -26.88 20.84
N ASN A 968 37.54 -27.68 21.50
CA ASN A 968 37.34 -28.13 22.89
C ASN A 968 37.96 -27.16 23.91
N VAL A 969 37.35 -25.99 24.08
CA VAL A 969 37.87 -24.92 24.95
C VAL A 969 37.91 -25.32 26.44
N ALA A 970 37.19 -26.36 26.86
CA ALA A 970 37.11 -26.78 28.27
C ALA A 970 38.21 -27.76 28.72
N ARG A 971 38.86 -28.48 27.80
CA ARG A 971 39.90 -29.49 28.15
C ARG A 971 41.33 -28.98 28.17
N GLU A 972 41.63 -27.80 27.63
CA GLU A 972 42.98 -27.20 27.69
C GLU A 972 43.16 -26.37 28.96
N LYS A 973 43.27 -27.03 30.12
CA LYS A 973 43.84 -26.44 31.34
C LYS A 973 45.30 -26.86 31.46
N THR A 974 46.19 -26.28 30.64
CA THR A 974 47.64 -26.32 30.85
C THR A 974 48.16 -24.98 31.37
N SER A 975 49.19 -25.06 32.20
CA SER A 975 49.40 -24.25 33.39
C SER A 975 50.44 -23.12 33.25
N ALA A 976 50.54 -22.48 32.08
CA ALA A 976 51.43 -21.34 31.89
C ALA A 976 50.70 -20.12 31.32
N LEU A 977 51.02 -18.93 31.84
CA LEU A 977 50.43 -17.66 31.39
C LEU A 977 50.71 -17.38 29.90
N SER A 978 51.79 -17.97 29.36
CA SER A 978 52.15 -17.95 27.93
C SER A 978 51.13 -18.66 27.04
N ASP A 979 50.48 -19.70 27.55
CA ASP A 979 49.61 -20.60 26.77
C ASP A 979 48.18 -20.04 26.68
N ARG A 980 47.85 -19.04 27.50
CA ARG A 980 46.55 -18.36 27.50
C ARG A 980 46.51 -17.11 26.62
N LEU A 981 47.64 -16.73 26.03
CA LEU A 981 47.78 -15.53 25.20
C LEU A 981 47.74 -15.89 23.71
N MET A 982 46.81 -15.28 22.98
CA MET A 982 46.69 -15.35 21.53
C MET A 982 47.39 -14.15 20.89
N GLU A 983 48.31 -14.37 19.95
CA GLU A 983 48.87 -13.30 19.13
C GLU A 983 47.89 -12.99 17.98
N LEU A 984 47.29 -11.81 18.02
CA LEU A 984 46.42 -11.31 16.96
C LEU A 984 47.18 -10.39 16.02
N THR A 985 46.99 -10.59 14.72
CA THR A 985 47.43 -9.66 13.68
C THR A 985 46.27 -8.76 13.32
N ILE A 986 46.38 -7.47 13.67
CA ILE A 986 45.29 -6.50 13.55
C ILE A 986 45.63 -5.49 12.45
N VAL A 987 44.80 -5.40 11.43
CA VAL A 987 44.94 -4.45 10.33
C VAL A 987 43.98 -3.28 10.60
N THR A 988 44.52 -2.06 10.68
CA THR A 988 43.71 -0.84 10.79
C THR A 988 43.58 -0.18 9.42
N PRO A 989 42.46 0.52 9.13
CA PRO A 989 42.32 1.32 7.91
C PRO A 989 43.45 2.34 7.75
N ASP A 990 43.91 2.92 8.86
CA ASP A 990 44.93 3.98 8.86
C ASP A 990 46.35 3.46 8.57
N ARG A 991 46.63 2.17 8.79
CA ARG A 991 47.95 1.56 8.60
C ARG A 991 48.03 0.66 7.38
N GLY A 992 46.88 0.19 6.90
CA GLY A 992 46.79 -0.73 5.77
C GLY A 992 47.37 -2.11 6.06
N LEU A 993 47.28 -2.99 5.06
CA LEU A 993 47.74 -4.38 5.12
C LEU A 993 49.25 -4.53 5.26
N ASP A 994 50.00 -3.50 4.84
CA ASP A 994 51.46 -3.54 4.78
C ASP A 994 52.12 -3.22 6.15
N ASN A 995 51.33 -2.81 7.16
CA ASN A 995 51.83 -2.48 8.50
C ASN A 995 50.86 -2.87 9.64
N PRO A 996 50.61 -4.18 9.86
CA PRO A 996 49.66 -4.65 10.86
C PRO A 996 50.17 -4.53 12.31
N ILE A 997 49.25 -4.33 13.24
CA ILE A 997 49.50 -4.31 14.69
C ILE A 997 49.47 -5.74 15.21
N LYS A 998 50.61 -6.24 15.72
CA LYS A 998 50.66 -7.51 16.43
C LYS A 998 50.48 -7.32 17.93
N ARG A 999 49.53 -8.02 18.54
CA ARG A 999 49.22 -7.94 19.98
C ARG A 999 48.98 -9.32 20.56
N LYS A 1000 49.64 -9.63 21.67
CA LYS A 1000 49.34 -10.81 22.49
C LYS A 1000 48.28 -10.45 23.52
N LEU A 1001 47.10 -11.07 23.43
CA LEU A 1001 45.96 -10.81 24.30
C LEU A 1001 45.43 -12.11 24.92
N PRO A 1002 44.82 -12.06 26.12
CA PRO A 1002 44.20 -13.24 26.72
C PRO A 1002 43.11 -13.80 25.80
N SER A 1003 43.20 -15.10 25.49
CA SER A 1003 42.24 -15.81 24.63
C SER A 1003 40.81 -15.80 25.19
N ASP A 1004 40.65 -15.62 26.50
CA ASP A 1004 39.38 -15.49 27.23
C ASP A 1004 38.85 -14.04 27.32
N MET A 1005 39.55 -13.07 26.73
CA MET A 1005 39.10 -11.68 26.69
C MET A 1005 37.81 -11.54 25.87
N ALA A 1006 36.83 -10.78 26.37
CA ALA A 1006 35.60 -10.53 25.62
C ALA A 1006 35.84 -9.63 24.39
N ILE A 1007 35.14 -9.90 23.29
CA ILE A 1007 35.22 -9.12 22.04
C ILE A 1007 34.95 -7.63 22.28
N GLY A 1008 33.98 -7.27 23.13
CA GLY A 1008 33.69 -5.87 23.48
C GLY A 1008 34.87 -5.16 24.17
N LYS A 1009 35.65 -5.90 24.98
CA LYS A 1009 36.89 -5.37 25.58
C LYS A 1009 37.97 -5.16 24.53
N LEU A 1010 38.07 -6.07 23.54
CA LEU A 1010 39.00 -5.91 22.42
C LEU A 1010 38.65 -4.65 21.62
N LYS A 1011 37.38 -4.49 21.23
CA LYS A 1011 36.88 -3.30 20.53
C LYS A 1011 37.22 -2.02 21.29
N SER A 1012 36.92 -1.95 22.58
CA SER A 1012 37.21 -0.79 23.42
C SER A 1012 38.70 -0.48 23.53
N SER A 1013 39.54 -1.52 23.61
CA SER A 1013 41.00 -1.36 23.65
C SER A 1013 41.56 -0.85 22.31
N LEU A 1014 41.08 -1.40 21.19
CA LEU A 1014 41.52 -1.00 19.86
C LEU A 1014 41.02 0.40 19.49
N ALA A 1015 39.78 0.73 19.85
CA ALA A 1015 39.22 2.07 19.71
C ALA A 1015 40.11 3.11 20.40
N ARG A 1016 40.51 2.86 21.65
CA ARG A 1016 41.41 3.75 22.39
C ARG A 1016 42.79 3.89 21.75
N ILE A 1017 43.36 2.79 21.23
CA ILE A 1017 44.68 2.80 20.56
C ILE A 1017 44.63 3.61 19.27
N CYS A 1018 43.51 3.56 18.55
CA CYS A 1018 43.31 4.26 17.28
C CYS A 1018 42.67 5.64 17.44
N GLY A 1019 42.43 6.10 18.68
CA GLY A 1019 41.80 7.41 18.93
C GLY A 1019 40.35 7.50 18.48
N LYS A 1020 39.62 6.37 18.45
CA LYS A 1020 38.21 6.25 18.05
C LYS A 1020 37.33 5.91 19.26
N GLN A 1021 36.03 6.19 19.16
CA GLN A 1021 35.03 5.72 20.13
C GLN A 1021 34.70 4.25 19.87
N ALA A 1022 34.43 3.47 20.92
CA ALA A 1022 34.24 2.02 20.81
C ALA A 1022 33.06 1.60 19.91
N GLY A 1023 31.99 2.42 19.85
CA GLY A 1023 30.86 2.19 18.95
C GLY A 1023 31.20 2.33 17.46
N HIS A 1024 32.27 3.06 17.13
CA HIS A 1024 32.71 3.29 15.75
C HIS A 1024 33.69 2.22 15.23
N VAL A 1025 33.85 1.12 15.97
CA VAL A 1025 34.84 0.09 15.68
C VAL A 1025 34.14 -1.22 15.37
N SER A 1026 34.10 -1.57 14.09
CA SER A 1026 33.70 -2.90 13.63
C SER A 1026 34.93 -3.78 13.42
N LEU A 1027 34.76 -5.07 13.73
CA LEU A 1027 35.79 -6.10 13.59
C LEU A 1027 35.34 -7.06 12.50
N LEU A 1028 36.26 -7.42 11.62
CA LEU A 1028 36.07 -8.47 10.63
C LEU A 1028 37.21 -9.47 10.79
N VAL A 1029 36.88 -10.75 10.95
CA VAL A 1029 37.84 -11.82 11.10
C VAL A 1029 38.11 -12.45 9.75
N CYS A 1030 39.36 -12.39 9.31
CA CYS A 1030 39.84 -13.07 8.13
C CYS A 1030 40.62 -14.32 8.55
N PRO A 1031 40.18 -15.54 8.15
CA PRO A 1031 40.86 -16.78 8.51
C PRO A 1031 42.32 -16.82 8.03
N GLU A 1032 43.17 -17.54 8.76
CA GLU A 1032 44.56 -17.78 8.37
C GLU A 1032 44.65 -18.39 6.94
N GLY A 1033 45.48 -17.79 6.08
CA GLY A 1033 45.69 -18.25 4.70
C GLY A 1033 44.76 -17.64 3.65
N ALA A 1034 43.69 -16.95 4.04
CA ALA A 1034 42.84 -16.21 3.11
C ALA A 1034 43.52 -14.92 2.63
N ASN A 1035 43.36 -14.57 1.34
CA ASN A 1035 43.84 -13.28 0.84
C ASN A 1035 42.93 -12.18 1.38
N VAL A 1036 43.44 -11.44 2.37
CA VAL A 1036 42.68 -10.41 3.09
C VAL A 1036 42.08 -9.35 2.14
N ARG A 1037 42.72 -9.03 1.01
CA ARG A 1037 42.19 -8.03 0.06
C ARG A 1037 40.96 -8.53 -0.70
N ASP A 1038 40.93 -9.80 -1.05
CA ASP A 1038 39.80 -10.40 -1.76
C ASP A 1038 38.68 -10.76 -0.78
N TYR A 1039 39.04 -11.24 0.41
CA TYR A 1039 38.12 -11.50 1.52
C TYR A 1039 37.34 -10.25 1.93
N LEU A 1040 38.00 -9.08 2.01
CA LEU A 1040 37.38 -7.79 2.34
C LEU A 1040 36.44 -7.25 1.26
N LYS A 1041 36.54 -7.69 0.00
CA LYS A 1041 35.63 -7.28 -1.08
C LYS A 1041 34.33 -8.08 -1.06
N GLU A 1042 34.39 -9.32 -0.60
CA GLU A 1042 33.25 -10.24 -0.61
C GLU A 1042 32.43 -10.21 0.68
N HIS A 1043 32.98 -9.68 1.79
CA HIS A 1043 32.35 -9.69 3.11
C HIS A 1043 32.22 -8.28 3.69
N ASN A 1044 30.99 -7.90 4.10
CA ASN A 1044 30.68 -6.54 4.56
C ASN A 1044 30.42 -6.39 6.07
N SER A 1045 30.15 -7.46 6.82
CA SER A 1045 30.04 -7.41 8.28
C SER A 1045 30.11 -8.80 8.92
N GLU A 1046 30.66 -8.87 10.14
CA GLU A 1046 30.47 -9.99 11.05
C GLU A 1046 29.78 -9.49 12.32
N ALA A 1047 28.64 -10.09 12.66
CA ALA A 1047 27.94 -9.84 13.92
C ALA A 1047 28.62 -10.63 15.06
N LEU A 1048 29.79 -10.16 15.50
CA LEU A 1048 30.47 -10.75 16.66
C LEU A 1048 29.77 -10.31 17.95
N LEU A 1049 29.24 -11.27 18.72
CA LEU A 1049 28.62 -11.00 20.02
C LEU A 1049 29.68 -10.48 20.99
N GLU A 1050 29.51 -9.26 21.46
CA GLU A 1050 30.54 -8.55 22.24
C GLU A 1050 30.88 -9.21 23.58
N ASN A 1051 29.94 -9.98 24.13
CA ASN A 1051 30.09 -10.68 25.41
C ASN A 1051 30.81 -12.04 25.29
N ARG A 1052 31.14 -12.50 24.08
CA ARG A 1052 31.85 -13.76 23.86
C ARG A 1052 33.37 -13.54 23.86
N ALA A 1053 34.11 -14.58 24.23
CA ALA A 1053 35.57 -14.57 24.30
C ALA A 1053 36.25 -14.56 22.92
N LEU A 1054 37.48 -14.08 22.82
CA LEU A 1054 38.25 -14.04 21.56
C LEU A 1054 38.35 -15.42 20.91
N ASN A 1055 38.69 -16.45 21.68
CA ASN A 1055 38.80 -17.83 21.20
C ASN A 1055 37.48 -18.47 20.75
N PHE A 1056 36.33 -17.80 20.93
CA PHE A 1056 35.07 -18.22 20.37
C PHE A 1056 34.99 -17.92 18.86
N TYR A 1057 35.60 -16.81 18.43
CA TYR A 1057 35.54 -16.32 17.05
C TYR A 1057 36.87 -16.41 16.30
N LEU A 1058 38.00 -16.39 17.01
CA LEU A 1058 39.35 -16.26 16.45
C LEU A 1058 40.21 -17.50 16.73
N ASN A 1059 40.98 -17.92 15.74
CA ASN A 1059 42.06 -18.90 15.84
C ASN A 1059 43.45 -18.22 15.83
N PRO A 1060 44.50 -18.85 16.36
CA PRO A 1060 45.87 -18.39 16.16
C PRO A 1060 46.20 -18.31 14.67
N GLY A 1061 46.67 -17.15 14.19
CA GLY A 1061 46.99 -16.92 12.77
C GLY A 1061 45.94 -16.11 12.00
N ASP A 1062 44.73 -15.98 12.53
CA ASP A 1062 43.67 -15.15 11.92
C ASP A 1062 44.05 -13.66 11.91
N VAL A 1063 43.59 -12.95 10.88
CA VAL A 1063 43.82 -11.52 10.70
C VAL A 1063 42.55 -10.76 11.05
N VAL A 1064 42.61 -9.92 12.08
CA VAL A 1064 41.51 -9.05 12.50
C VAL A 1064 41.61 -7.74 11.73
N VAL A 1065 40.66 -7.47 10.86
CA VAL A 1065 40.57 -6.19 10.14
C VAL A 1065 39.60 -5.27 10.87
N LEU A 1066 40.10 -4.13 11.30
CA LEU A 1066 39.28 -3.05 11.85
C LEU A 1066 38.65 -2.27 10.70
N ARG A 1067 37.39 -1.91 10.88
CA ARG A 1067 36.72 -0.93 10.04
C ARG A 1067 36.18 0.18 10.94
N TRP A 1068 36.34 1.41 10.45
CA TRP A 1068 35.72 2.58 11.06
C TRP A 1068 34.34 2.72 10.41
N SER A 1069 33.30 2.84 11.23
CA SER A 1069 32.01 3.40 10.79
C SER A 1069 32.10 4.92 10.85
#